data_AF-A0A954E4T3-F1
#
_entry.id   AF-A0A954E4T3-F1
#
_cell.length_a   1.000
_cell.length_b   1.000
_cell.length_c   1.000
_cell.angle_alpha   90.00
_cell.angle_beta   90.00
_cell.angle_gamma   90.00
#
_symmetry.space_group_name_H-M   'P 1'
#
loop_
_entity.id
_entity.type
_entity.pdbx_description
1 polymer ?
#
loop_
_entity_poly.entity_id
_entity_poly.type
_entity_poly.pdbx_seq_one_letter_code
_entity_poly.pdbx_strand_id
1 'polypeptide(L)'
;MSILARVWWPALRDVTEQQARSTVTSLAWRRRTRSVVGSGLPWLLMVCLVPVLGCQDLGLTGLSLDQLTFETKTKDKSKERFDEGFDLDDQKEVQPPFIGDYVTVSGLNLVTLEGVGLVTGLDGTGGDPPPSQFRTQLLDDMRRRDIPDPNRIISSPSTALVIVRAYLPPLVQPGDRFDVEIRVPDGSTVTSLNGGWLLECRLTERAIVPGKGILEGKERARAEGPILVSTGEGSSNSMLRRGRIVGGGVGLESRDMQLFLKNDMRSVRNSTRIAQRVGTRFFSYDRYGHREPLAEAKTDQKIILSIHPRYKDNFPRYVQVIQNIAFRETEVERQVRMERLQKLLLIPEKAELASLQLEAIGNDAIPMLKSGLKADTLECRFYSAVALAYLGEADGLEVLYEAARDEPAFRVFALAAMSSIDEGETFMYLRQLMDNTLMETRYGAFRCMTTIDKQEPFVRGELLNKQCRLHVLDVEGEPMIHLTHRQKAEIVLFGARQEFHTPLALTAGPHIMVNSTPGSKEVVVSRYRVGEPDQRKVVSNRISDVLRAAAELGASYPDLAQLLVQAERQQNLPGQIGIDKLPEAGRYYERPARELDQKPTKKRIGRENLAPNHYTKGGGSEEEELKPLLAPTLPEEESVEEPVEEPAEAEPNPQEETAKSAKWKPMKSLRNAADKLVPQTHGELVYPEIREE
;
A
#
# COMPACT_ATOMS: atom_id res chain seq x y z
N MET A 1 -61.73 -19.91 17.60
CA MET A 1 -61.33 -20.02 19.02
C MET A 1 -60.55 -18.76 19.36
N SER A 2 -61.29 -17.72 19.72
CA SER A 2 -61.38 -17.20 21.09
C SER A 2 -60.10 -16.45 21.50
N ILE A 3 -60.10 -15.10 21.48
CA ILE A 3 -60.58 -14.23 22.59
C ILE A 3 -59.53 -14.32 23.72
N LEU A 4 -58.75 -13.31 24.12
CA LEU A 4 -58.88 -11.88 24.43
C LEU A 4 -57.48 -11.48 25.01
N ALA A 5 -57.00 -10.25 25.18
CA ALA A 5 -57.38 -8.89 24.84
C ALA A 5 -56.31 -7.98 25.49
N ARG A 6 -55.80 -6.99 24.75
CA ARG A 6 -56.07 -5.55 24.87
C ARG A 6 -55.39 -4.85 26.06
N VAL A 7 -54.77 -3.71 25.72
CA VAL A 7 -55.03 -2.33 26.22
C VAL A 7 -53.91 -1.47 25.59
N TRP A 8 -54.06 -0.40 24.81
CA TRP A 8 -55.14 0.53 24.41
C TRP A 8 -54.70 1.28 23.12
N TRP A 9 -55.67 1.63 22.25
CA TRP A 9 -55.68 2.77 21.30
C TRP A 9 -56.59 3.85 21.97
N PRO A 10 -56.62 5.18 21.67
CA PRO A 10 -56.58 5.74 20.31
C PRO A 10 -55.98 7.16 20.14
N ALA A 11 -55.69 7.64 18.93
CA ALA A 11 -56.56 8.51 18.09
C ALA A 11 -55.62 9.36 17.19
N LEU A 12 -55.90 9.86 15.99
CA LEU A 12 -57.05 9.90 15.08
C LEU A 12 -56.53 10.40 13.71
N ARG A 13 -57.04 9.81 12.62
CA ARG A 13 -57.67 10.45 11.44
C ARG A 13 -56.96 11.48 10.55
N ASP A 14 -56.98 11.13 9.26
CA ASP A 14 -57.51 11.85 8.07
C ASP A 14 -56.46 11.84 6.93
N VAL A 15 -56.71 11.55 5.66
CA VAL A 15 -57.90 11.31 4.83
C VAL A 15 -57.40 10.59 3.55
N THR A 16 -58.16 9.62 3.06
CA THR A 16 -58.06 9.04 1.71
C THR A 16 -58.88 9.88 0.72
N GLU A 17 -58.30 10.35 -0.39
CA GLU A 17 -59.00 10.54 -1.68
C GLU A 17 -58.07 11.04 -2.81
N GLN A 18 -58.44 10.72 -4.06
CA GLN A 18 -57.77 10.96 -5.36
C GLN A 18 -56.69 9.91 -5.70
N GLN A 19 -56.76 9.16 -6.82
CA GLN A 19 -57.27 9.53 -8.13
C GLN A 19 -57.49 8.27 -8.99
N ALA A 20 -58.74 8.03 -9.39
CA ALA A 20 -59.09 7.22 -10.55
C ALA A 20 -59.84 8.12 -11.53
N ARG A 21 -59.33 8.26 -12.77
CA ARG A 21 -60.05 8.55 -14.02
C ARG A 21 -59.08 9.09 -15.08
N SER A 22 -58.81 8.29 -16.11
CA SER A 22 -59.12 8.64 -17.52
C SER A 22 -58.50 7.60 -18.46
N THR A 23 -59.31 6.62 -18.84
CA THR A 23 -59.08 5.81 -20.03
C THR A 23 -60.41 5.64 -20.75
N VAL A 24 -60.31 5.58 -22.08
CA VAL A 24 -61.32 5.32 -23.10
C VAL A 24 -61.91 6.57 -23.77
N THR A 25 -61.41 6.84 -24.98
CA THR A 25 -62.25 6.83 -26.18
C THR A 25 -61.45 6.41 -27.41
N SER A 26 -61.94 5.35 -28.03
CA SER A 26 -61.59 4.74 -29.31
C SER A 26 -62.08 5.57 -30.50
N LEU A 27 -61.42 5.46 -31.66
CA LEU A 27 -62.02 5.39 -33.01
C LEU A 27 -60.91 4.93 -33.99
N ALA A 28 -60.84 3.64 -34.36
CA ALA A 28 -61.47 3.04 -35.55
C ALA A 28 -60.85 3.46 -36.90
N TRP A 29 -60.11 2.57 -37.57
CA TRP A 29 -60.50 2.05 -38.90
C TRP A 29 -59.61 0.90 -39.45
N ARG A 30 -60.28 -0.24 -39.66
CA ARG A 30 -60.18 -1.29 -40.71
C ARG A 30 -58.86 -1.64 -41.43
N ARG A 31 -58.58 -2.95 -41.35
CA ARG A 31 -57.90 -3.81 -42.34
C ARG A 31 -58.40 -3.60 -43.78
N ARG A 32 -57.49 -3.65 -44.76
CA ARG A 32 -57.68 -4.44 -45.99
C ARG A 32 -56.37 -4.80 -46.66
N THR A 33 -56.20 -6.10 -46.87
CA THR A 33 -55.31 -6.75 -47.82
C THR A 33 -55.72 -6.43 -49.26
N ARG A 34 -54.74 -6.24 -50.17
CA ARG A 34 -54.70 -6.84 -51.51
C ARG A 34 -53.43 -6.48 -52.29
N SER A 35 -52.85 -7.52 -52.88
CA SER A 35 -51.93 -7.60 -54.01
C SER A 35 -52.50 -6.98 -55.30
N VAL A 36 -51.60 -6.56 -56.23
CA VAL A 36 -51.66 -6.55 -57.72
C VAL A 36 -50.44 -5.69 -58.19
N VAL A 37 -49.38 -6.28 -58.77
CA VAL A 37 -49.07 -6.48 -60.22
C VAL A 37 -48.94 -5.18 -61.04
N GLY A 38 -47.80 -5.03 -61.73
CA GLY A 38 -47.57 -4.10 -62.85
C GLY A 38 -46.17 -3.44 -62.79
N SER A 39 -45.11 -4.04 -63.34
CA SER A 39 -44.65 -3.99 -64.75
C SER A 39 -44.12 -2.63 -65.21
N GLY A 40 -42.82 -2.55 -65.52
CA GLY A 40 -42.18 -1.42 -66.20
C GLY A 40 -40.67 -1.65 -66.45
N LEU A 41 -40.35 -2.12 -67.66
CA LEU A 41 -39.03 -2.32 -68.32
C LEU A 41 -38.17 -1.01 -68.37
N PRO A 42 -36.85 -1.01 -68.75
CA PRO A 42 -36.27 -1.62 -69.97
C PRO A 42 -34.91 -2.40 -69.76
N TRP A 43 -34.53 -3.48 -70.45
CA TRP A 43 -33.97 -3.65 -71.83
C TRP A 43 -32.91 -2.59 -72.21
N LEU A 44 -31.68 -2.83 -72.66
CA LEU A 44 -30.93 -3.95 -73.31
C LEU A 44 -29.43 -3.78 -72.91
N LEU A 45 -28.63 -4.80 -72.58
CA LEU A 45 -28.00 -5.85 -73.40
C LEU A 45 -27.10 -5.35 -74.55
N MET A 46 -25.78 -5.56 -74.40
CA MET A 46 -24.87 -5.90 -75.51
C MET A 46 -23.71 -6.74 -74.97
N VAL A 47 -23.82 -8.04 -75.22
CA VAL A 47 -22.78 -9.07 -75.09
C VAL A 47 -22.17 -9.23 -76.48
N CYS A 48 -20.84 -9.30 -76.58
CA CYS A 48 -20.17 -10.02 -77.65
C CYS A 48 -19.05 -10.87 -77.05
N LEU A 49 -19.27 -12.17 -77.13
CA LEU A 49 -18.38 -13.29 -76.87
C LEU A 49 -17.90 -13.78 -78.25
N VAL A 50 -16.68 -14.32 -78.37
CA VAL A 50 -16.36 -15.62 -79.00
C VAL A 50 -14.82 -15.85 -78.99
N PRO A 51 -14.34 -17.06 -78.61
CA PRO A 51 -12.92 -17.48 -78.65
C PRO A 51 -12.57 -18.31 -79.91
N VAL A 52 -11.33 -18.84 -80.01
CA VAL A 52 -10.92 -20.20 -80.50
C VAL A 52 -9.64 -20.27 -81.38
N LEU A 53 -8.67 -21.12 -80.92
CA LEU A 53 -7.66 -22.01 -81.56
C LEU A 53 -6.42 -21.53 -82.38
N GLY A 54 -5.23 -22.06 -82.02
CA GLY A 54 -4.44 -22.93 -82.92
C GLY A 54 -2.90 -22.82 -83.00
N CYS A 55 -2.19 -23.92 -82.65
CA CYS A 55 -0.86 -24.42 -83.12
C CYS A 55 0.43 -23.66 -82.74
N GLN A 56 1.64 -24.23 -82.71
CA GLN A 56 2.28 -25.51 -82.30
C GLN A 56 3.81 -25.22 -82.35
N ASP A 57 4.59 -25.91 -81.53
CA ASP A 57 6.02 -26.23 -81.63
C ASP A 57 7.08 -25.17 -82.00
N LEU A 58 8.02 -24.95 -81.06
CA LEU A 58 9.46 -25.00 -81.35
C LEU A 58 10.23 -25.30 -80.05
N GLY A 59 10.67 -26.56 -79.93
CA GLY A 59 11.63 -26.98 -78.93
C GLY A 59 13.06 -26.61 -79.32
N LEU A 60 13.86 -26.28 -78.32
CA LEU A 60 15.32 -26.43 -78.38
C LEU A 60 15.82 -26.81 -77.00
N THR A 61 16.29 -28.05 -76.94
CA THR A 61 16.88 -28.80 -75.82
C THR A 61 18.31 -28.35 -75.52
N GLY A 62 18.74 -28.44 -74.26
CA GLY A 62 20.16 -28.30 -73.90
C GLY A 62 20.48 -28.29 -72.40
N LEU A 63 20.19 -29.41 -71.72
CA LEU A 63 20.87 -30.01 -70.54
C LEU A 63 21.82 -29.16 -69.67
N SER A 64 21.55 -29.12 -68.35
CA SER A 64 22.34 -29.91 -67.37
C SER A 64 21.62 -29.97 -66.02
N LEU A 65 21.71 -31.14 -65.39
CA LEU A 65 21.01 -31.57 -64.18
C LEU A 65 22.07 -32.03 -63.18
N ASP A 66 22.15 -31.36 -62.04
CA ASP A 66 22.76 -31.79 -60.77
C ASP A 66 22.39 -30.66 -59.78
N GLN A 67 21.65 -30.82 -58.68
CA GLN A 67 21.43 -31.95 -57.79
C GLN A 67 20.00 -31.86 -57.23
N LEU A 68 19.31 -33.00 -57.14
CA LEU A 68 18.12 -33.16 -56.32
C LEU A 68 18.31 -34.43 -55.48
N THR A 69 18.44 -34.26 -54.17
CA THR A 69 18.15 -35.32 -53.20
C THR A 69 16.86 -34.97 -52.48
N PHE A 70 16.05 -36.00 -52.36
CA PHE A 70 14.65 -36.04 -52.00
C PHE A 70 14.51 -36.13 -50.47
N GLU A 71 13.74 -35.22 -49.85
CA GLU A 71 13.27 -35.42 -48.47
C GLU A 71 11.74 -35.40 -48.41
N THR A 72 11.25 -36.39 -47.67
CA THR A 72 9.87 -36.83 -47.56
C THR A 72 9.07 -36.00 -46.57
N LYS A 73 7.79 -35.79 -46.90
CA LYS A 73 6.71 -35.23 -46.07
C LYS A 73 6.77 -35.62 -44.58
N THR A 74 6.77 -34.61 -43.72
CA THR A 74 6.08 -34.63 -42.41
C THR A 74 5.50 -33.26 -42.06
N LYS A 75 4.18 -33.15 -42.29
CA LYS A 75 3.16 -32.38 -41.57
C LYS A 75 3.64 -31.26 -40.62
N ASP A 76 3.70 -30.03 -41.13
CA ASP A 76 3.90 -28.84 -40.30
C ASP A 76 2.55 -28.17 -39.98
N LYS A 77 2.32 -27.90 -38.69
CA LYS A 77 1.14 -27.18 -38.20
C LYS A 77 1.39 -25.70 -38.48
N SER A 78 0.54 -25.09 -39.29
CA SER A 78 0.51 -23.65 -39.53
C SER A 78 0.34 -22.89 -38.21
N LYS A 79 1.46 -22.38 -37.68
CA LYS A 79 1.46 -21.18 -36.84
C LYS A 79 1.07 -20.02 -37.74
N GLU A 80 -0.07 -19.40 -37.46
CA GLU A 80 -0.43 -18.10 -38.05
C GLU A 80 0.65 -17.11 -37.62
N ARG A 81 1.46 -16.71 -38.60
CA ARG A 81 2.48 -15.68 -38.49
C ARG A 81 1.74 -14.36 -38.35
N PHE A 82 1.98 -13.65 -37.24
CA PHE A 82 1.56 -12.26 -37.09
C PHE A 82 2.08 -11.46 -38.29
N ASP A 83 1.18 -10.77 -38.99
CA ASP A 83 1.51 -9.92 -40.13
C ASP A 83 2.28 -8.70 -39.63
N GLU A 84 3.57 -8.66 -39.91
CA GLU A 84 4.44 -7.48 -39.76
C GLU A 84 4.08 -6.46 -40.84
N GLY A 85 3.09 -5.62 -40.53
CA GLY A 85 2.64 -4.55 -41.40
C GLY A 85 1.65 -3.64 -40.67
N PHE A 86 2.08 -3.03 -39.57
CA PHE A 86 1.28 -2.02 -38.87
C PHE A 86 2.06 -0.73 -38.71
N ASP A 87 1.93 0.16 -39.70
CA ASP A 87 2.44 1.53 -39.62
C ASP A 87 1.64 2.30 -38.56
N LEU A 88 2.29 2.59 -37.43
CA LEU A 88 1.72 3.35 -36.31
C LEU A 88 1.49 4.83 -36.61
N ASP A 89 1.95 5.34 -37.76
CA ASP A 89 2.14 6.77 -38.01
C ASP A 89 1.05 7.44 -38.86
N ASP A 90 0.14 6.71 -39.51
CA ASP A 90 -0.79 7.28 -40.51
C ASP A 90 -2.24 7.52 -40.04
N GLN A 91 -2.60 7.14 -38.81
CA GLN A 91 -3.89 7.52 -38.24
C GLN A 91 -3.72 8.78 -37.38
N LYS A 92 -4.33 9.90 -37.80
CA LYS A 92 -4.52 11.10 -36.97
C LYS A 92 -4.79 10.68 -35.53
N GLU A 93 -3.81 10.85 -34.65
CA GLU A 93 -3.92 10.35 -33.29
C GLU A 93 -5.07 11.06 -32.59
N VAL A 94 -6.20 10.38 -32.44
CA VAL A 94 -7.33 10.88 -31.66
C VAL A 94 -6.98 10.69 -30.19
N GLN A 95 -6.13 11.57 -29.66
CA GLN A 95 -5.90 11.67 -28.22
C GLN A 95 -6.80 12.79 -27.67
N PRO A 96 -7.87 12.46 -26.92
CA PRO A 96 -8.68 13.48 -26.31
C PRO A 96 -7.87 14.19 -25.21
N PRO A 97 -8.14 15.47 -24.92
CA PRO A 97 -7.61 16.11 -23.73
C PRO A 97 -8.08 15.34 -22.49
N PHE A 98 -7.17 15.04 -21.57
CA PHE A 98 -7.48 14.27 -20.36
C PHE A 98 -7.70 15.19 -19.16
N ILE A 99 -8.42 14.71 -18.14
CA ILE A 99 -8.65 15.51 -16.92
C ILE A 99 -7.32 15.86 -16.24
N GLY A 100 -6.31 14.98 -16.29
CA GLY A 100 -4.97 15.23 -15.74
C GLY A 100 -4.29 16.47 -16.30
N ASP A 101 -4.62 16.88 -17.53
CA ASP A 101 -4.06 18.09 -18.14
C ASP A 101 -4.63 19.37 -17.52
N TYR A 102 -5.81 19.29 -16.90
CA TYR A 102 -6.58 20.44 -16.40
C TYR A 102 -6.44 20.63 -14.90
N VAL A 103 -6.06 19.59 -14.15
CA VAL A 103 -6.13 19.58 -12.69
C VAL A 103 -4.81 19.23 -12.03
N THR A 104 -4.65 19.70 -10.80
CA THR A 104 -3.66 19.24 -9.84
C THR A 104 -4.38 18.62 -8.66
N VAL A 105 -3.80 17.56 -8.09
CA VAL A 105 -4.39 16.86 -6.95
C VAL A 105 -3.81 17.45 -5.67
N SER A 106 -4.68 17.69 -4.69
CA SER A 106 -4.32 18.24 -3.39
C SER A 106 -5.06 17.50 -2.27
N GLY A 107 -4.58 17.65 -1.04
CA GLY A 107 -5.07 16.94 0.14
C GLY A 107 -4.48 15.54 0.33
N LEU A 108 -3.46 15.18 -0.46
CA LEU A 108 -2.74 13.91 -0.37
C LEU A 108 -1.49 13.97 0.51
N ASN A 109 -1.10 15.14 0.99
CA ASN A 109 0.06 15.31 1.85
C ASN A 109 -0.20 14.82 3.28
N LEU A 110 0.83 14.25 3.90
CA LEU A 110 0.85 14.01 5.34
C LEU A 110 0.83 15.35 6.07
N VAL A 111 0.03 15.43 7.13
CA VAL A 111 0.03 16.59 8.03
C VAL A 111 0.73 16.18 9.31
N THR A 112 1.79 16.88 9.66
CA THR A 112 2.53 16.67 10.90
C THR A 112 1.74 17.26 12.06
N LEU A 113 1.39 16.39 13.00
CA LEU A 113 0.78 16.79 14.26
C LEU A 113 1.79 16.61 15.39
N GLU A 114 1.79 17.55 16.32
CA GLU A 114 2.62 17.48 17.51
C GLU A 114 1.78 17.70 18.77
N GLY A 115 2.24 17.13 19.87
CA GLY A 115 1.69 17.33 21.20
C GLY A 115 2.74 17.03 22.27
N VAL A 116 2.42 17.40 23.51
CA VAL A 116 3.22 17.03 24.68
C VAL A 116 2.42 16.06 25.52
N GLY A 117 3.04 14.92 25.85
CA GLY A 117 2.41 13.83 26.56
C GLY A 117 3.13 13.50 27.87
N LEU A 118 2.40 12.79 28.74
CA LEU A 118 2.95 12.16 29.94
C LEU A 118 2.93 10.64 29.75
N VAL A 119 4.10 10.02 29.85
CA VAL A 119 4.26 8.57 29.91
C VAL A 119 4.25 8.13 31.36
N THR A 120 3.56 7.04 31.65
CA THR A 120 3.50 6.41 32.99
C THR A 120 3.90 4.94 32.91
N GLY A 121 4.08 4.30 34.07
CA GLY A 121 4.41 2.87 34.14
C GLY A 121 5.89 2.56 33.91
N LEU A 122 6.75 3.57 33.94
CA LEU A 122 8.20 3.38 33.83
C LEU A 122 8.76 2.80 35.13
N ASP A 123 9.66 1.83 35.02
CA ASP A 123 10.26 1.13 36.16
C ASP A 123 11.48 1.90 36.70
N GLY A 124 11.25 3.13 37.18
CA GLY A 124 12.30 4.01 37.67
C GLY A 124 13.21 4.61 36.59
N THR A 125 12.89 4.41 35.32
CA THR A 125 13.65 4.94 34.17
C THR A 125 13.19 6.33 33.73
N GLY A 126 12.14 6.86 34.35
CA GLY A 126 11.62 8.21 34.15
C GLY A 126 12.40 9.28 34.91
N GLY A 127 11.82 10.46 35.06
CA GLY A 127 12.44 11.53 35.86
C GLY A 127 11.90 12.92 35.62
N ASP A 128 12.36 13.85 36.46
CA ASP A 128 11.91 15.24 36.46
C ASP A 128 12.36 15.98 35.19
N PRO A 129 11.43 16.48 34.36
CA PRO A 129 11.80 17.17 33.14
C PRO A 129 12.36 18.57 33.44
N PRO A 130 13.41 19.03 32.74
CA PRO A 130 13.95 20.36 32.96
C PRO A 130 12.90 21.46 32.65
N PRO A 131 13.02 22.66 33.25
CA PRO A 131 12.20 23.81 32.91
C PRO A 131 12.25 24.09 31.41
N SER A 132 11.11 23.98 30.73
CA SER A 132 10.99 24.12 29.27
C SER A 132 9.56 24.53 28.90
N GLN A 133 9.38 25.02 27.66
CA GLN A 133 8.03 25.31 27.14
C GLN A 133 7.15 24.06 27.15
N PHE A 134 7.72 22.89 26.84
CA PHE A 134 7.01 21.61 26.88
C PHE A 134 6.52 21.27 28.29
N ARG A 135 7.33 21.53 29.34
CA ARG A 135 6.90 21.33 30.73
C ARG A 135 5.72 22.22 31.10
N THR A 136 5.76 23.50 30.71
CA THR A 136 4.65 24.43 30.95
C THR A 136 3.38 23.97 30.25
N GLN A 137 3.48 23.56 28.98
CA GLN A 137 2.35 23.04 28.21
C GLN A 137 1.71 21.81 28.86
N LEU A 138 2.54 20.86 29.33
CA LEU A 138 2.03 19.66 30.00
C LEU A 138 1.34 20.03 31.32
N LEU A 139 1.93 20.93 32.12
CA LEU A 139 1.32 21.41 33.37
C LEU A 139 -0.03 22.08 33.12
N ASP A 140 -0.14 22.91 32.09
CA ASP A 140 -1.39 23.57 31.73
C ASP A 140 -2.46 22.58 31.27
N ASP A 141 -2.08 21.57 30.49
CA ASP A 141 -3.00 20.50 30.09
C ASP A 141 -3.43 19.63 31.29
N MET A 142 -2.55 19.37 32.26
CA MET A 142 -2.91 18.68 33.50
C MET A 142 -3.86 19.50 34.37
N ARG A 143 -3.64 20.82 34.46
CA ARG A 143 -4.54 21.76 35.16
C ARG A 143 -5.92 21.83 34.51
N ARG A 144 -5.99 21.86 33.17
CA ARG A 144 -7.26 21.82 32.42
C ARG A 144 -8.07 20.55 32.65
N ARG A 145 -7.41 19.46 33.08
CA ARG A 145 -8.03 18.18 33.44
C ARG A 145 -8.27 18.05 34.95
N ASP A 146 -8.11 19.13 35.72
CA ASP A 146 -8.28 19.18 37.17
C ASP A 146 -7.44 18.13 37.94
N ILE A 147 -6.25 17.80 37.43
CA ILE A 147 -5.35 16.84 38.08
C ILE A 147 -4.75 17.47 39.35
N PRO A 148 -4.86 16.83 40.52
CA PRO A 148 -4.29 17.34 41.76
C PRO A 148 -2.76 17.23 41.73
N ASP A 149 -2.08 18.25 42.25
CA ASP A 149 -0.61 18.36 42.36
C ASP A 149 0.18 17.91 41.11
N PRO A 150 -0.02 18.54 39.92
CA PRO A 150 0.62 18.11 38.67
C PRO A 150 2.16 18.05 38.75
N ASN A 151 2.78 18.97 39.49
CA ASN A 151 4.24 19.00 39.65
C ASN A 151 4.78 17.72 40.31
N ARG A 152 4.08 17.18 41.31
CA ARG A 152 4.52 15.96 41.99
C ARG A 152 4.48 14.76 41.06
N ILE A 153 3.46 14.67 40.21
CA ILE A 153 3.27 13.56 39.28
C ILE A 153 4.31 13.60 38.17
N ILE A 154 4.59 14.77 37.60
CA ILE A 154 5.58 14.96 36.53
C ILE A 154 7.02 14.67 37.02
N SER A 155 7.32 14.98 38.29
CA SER A 155 8.66 14.76 38.85
C SER A 155 8.92 13.34 39.35
N SER A 156 7.96 12.41 39.18
CA SER A 156 8.11 11.02 39.61
C SER A 156 9.11 10.25 38.74
N PRO A 157 9.94 9.34 39.29
CA PRO A 157 10.81 8.47 38.49
C PRO A 157 10.03 7.43 37.67
N SER A 158 8.73 7.26 37.94
CA SER A 158 7.83 6.38 37.18
C SER A 158 7.13 7.06 36.00
N THR A 159 7.38 8.36 35.80
CA THR A 159 6.77 9.16 34.75
C THR A 159 7.83 9.86 33.89
N ALA A 160 7.45 10.18 32.66
CA ALA A 160 8.31 10.92 31.73
C ALA A 160 7.50 11.89 30.88
N LEU A 161 8.01 13.10 30.72
CA LEU A 161 7.53 14.04 29.72
C LEU A 161 8.07 13.64 28.34
N VAL A 162 7.18 13.54 27.36
CA VAL A 162 7.55 13.18 25.99
C VAL A 162 6.94 14.13 24.97
N ILE A 163 7.64 14.29 23.84
CA ILE A 163 7.13 14.95 22.65
C ILE A 163 6.51 13.87 21.77
N VAL A 164 5.24 14.06 21.45
CA VAL A 164 4.46 13.14 20.65
C VAL A 164 4.34 13.75 19.26
N ARG A 165 4.82 13.03 18.24
CA ARG A 165 4.73 13.41 16.83
C ARG A 165 3.91 12.36 16.11
N ALA A 166 3.06 12.81 15.20
CA ALA A 166 2.17 11.96 14.45
C ALA A 166 2.04 12.47 13.02
N TYR A 167 1.91 11.55 12.08
CA TYR A 167 1.66 11.87 10.69
C TYR A 167 0.22 11.51 10.37
N LEU A 168 -0.63 12.53 10.24
CA LEU A 168 -2.02 12.32 9.90
C LEU A 168 -2.12 11.91 8.42
N PRO A 169 -2.58 10.67 8.12
CA PRO A 169 -2.63 10.18 6.75
C PRO A 169 -3.59 11.02 5.90
N PRO A 170 -3.40 11.05 4.57
CA PRO A 170 -4.40 11.61 3.68
C PRO A 170 -5.68 10.78 3.78
N LEU A 171 -6.83 11.40 3.55
CA LEU A 171 -8.11 10.69 3.45
C LEU A 171 -8.62 10.07 4.76
N VAL A 172 -7.99 10.44 5.88
CA VAL A 172 -8.40 10.04 7.23
C VAL A 172 -9.85 10.46 7.49
N GLN A 173 -10.61 9.56 8.10
CA GLN A 173 -11.95 9.81 8.61
C GLN A 173 -11.94 9.88 10.15
N PRO A 174 -12.93 10.53 10.78
CA PRO A 174 -13.07 10.51 12.22
C PRO A 174 -13.14 9.07 12.75
N GLY A 175 -12.27 8.74 13.70
CA GLY A 175 -12.16 7.39 14.28
C GLY A 175 -11.12 6.49 13.61
N ASP A 176 -10.57 6.87 12.46
CA ASP A 176 -9.47 6.12 11.84
C ASP A 176 -8.22 6.17 12.72
N ARG A 177 -7.55 5.02 12.81
CA ARG A 177 -6.34 4.85 13.60
C ARG A 177 -5.08 5.02 12.77
N PHE A 178 -4.05 5.59 13.38
CA PHE A 178 -2.73 5.75 12.76
C PHE A 178 -1.62 5.63 13.83
N ASP A 179 -0.38 5.51 13.38
CA ASP A 179 0.77 5.33 14.28
C ASP A 179 1.29 6.65 14.82
N VAL A 180 1.83 6.58 16.04
CA VAL A 180 2.33 7.76 16.76
C VAL A 180 3.76 7.54 17.16
N GLU A 181 4.61 8.54 16.93
CA GLU A 181 6.00 8.53 17.34
C GLU A 181 6.21 9.33 18.61
N ILE A 182 7.08 8.83 19.47
CA ILE A 182 7.36 9.41 20.77
C ILE A 182 8.85 9.57 20.93
N ARG A 183 9.26 10.75 21.36
CA ARG A 183 10.64 11.04 21.70
C ARG A 183 10.73 11.77 23.03
N VAL A 184 11.75 11.44 23.80
CA VAL A 184 12.11 12.22 24.97
C VAL A 184 12.77 13.53 24.50
N PRO A 185 12.42 14.70 25.08
CA PRO A 185 13.13 15.95 24.83
C PRO A 185 14.62 15.87 25.17
N ASP A 186 15.42 16.68 24.49
CA ASP A 186 16.84 16.81 24.80
C ASP A 186 17.06 17.42 26.19
N GLY A 187 18.12 17.01 26.88
CA GLY A 187 18.42 17.45 28.25
C GLY A 187 17.56 16.84 29.36
N SER A 188 16.66 15.90 29.03
CA SER A 188 15.89 15.14 30.04
C SER A 188 16.71 14.03 30.71
N THR A 189 16.41 13.75 31.98
CA THR A 189 17.03 12.67 32.77
C THR A 189 16.47 11.28 32.47
N VAL A 190 15.44 11.18 31.62
CA VAL A 190 14.79 9.90 31.28
C VAL A 190 15.76 9.00 30.51
N THR A 191 15.92 7.78 31.00
CA THR A 191 16.86 6.78 30.45
C THR A 191 16.20 5.84 29.45
N SER A 192 14.96 5.43 29.70
CA SER A 192 14.23 4.47 28.86
C SER A 192 12.72 4.68 28.92
N LEU A 193 12.06 4.55 27.77
CA LEU A 193 10.60 4.52 27.62
C LEU A 193 10.02 3.09 27.63
N ASN A 194 10.85 2.07 27.83
CA ASN A 194 10.40 0.67 27.80
C ASN A 194 9.37 0.39 28.91
N GLY A 195 8.34 -0.38 28.60
CA GLY A 195 7.20 -0.65 29.51
C GLY A 195 6.28 0.55 29.75
N GLY A 196 6.54 1.69 29.11
CA GLY A 196 5.76 2.91 29.28
C GLY A 196 4.40 2.88 28.58
N TRP A 197 3.45 3.61 29.16
CA TRP A 197 2.13 3.88 28.57
C TRP A 197 1.93 5.38 28.40
N LEU A 198 1.61 5.83 27.18
CA LEU A 198 1.22 7.22 26.92
C LEU A 198 -0.23 7.44 27.32
N LEU A 199 -0.44 8.37 28.26
CA LEU A 199 -1.78 8.87 28.57
C LEU A 199 -2.32 9.72 27.42
N GLU A 200 -3.65 9.77 27.28
CA GLU A 200 -4.35 10.53 26.22
C GLU A 200 -3.72 11.91 26.01
N CYS A 201 -3.09 12.09 24.85
CA CYS A 201 -2.38 13.29 24.43
C CYS A 201 -3.13 13.91 23.25
N ARG A 202 -3.32 15.23 23.31
CA ARG A 202 -3.98 16.00 22.24
C ARG A 202 -2.94 16.39 21.21
N LEU A 203 -3.25 16.19 19.94
CA LEU A 203 -2.36 16.47 18.82
C LEU A 203 -2.92 17.63 17.98
N THR A 204 -2.09 18.65 17.79
CA THR A 204 -2.41 19.85 17.02
C THR A 204 -1.44 20.02 15.86
N GLU A 205 -1.90 20.66 14.80
CA GLU A 205 -1.03 21.10 13.71
C GLU A 205 -0.23 22.31 14.20
N ARG A 206 1.10 22.20 14.18
CA ARG A 206 2.01 23.30 14.52
C ARG A 206 2.54 23.90 13.23
N ALA A 207 2.26 25.18 13.02
CA ALA A 207 2.84 25.96 11.94
C ALA A 207 3.80 26.99 12.53
N ILE A 208 5.06 26.95 12.09
CA ILE A 208 6.01 28.02 12.36
C ILE A 208 5.68 29.13 11.37
N VAL A 209 5.08 30.23 11.85
CA VAL A 209 4.83 31.40 11.01
C VAL A 209 5.97 32.41 11.22
N PRO A 210 6.74 32.74 10.17
CA PRO A 210 7.79 33.76 10.27
C PRO A 210 7.23 35.05 10.88
N GLY A 211 7.87 35.53 11.96
CA GLY A 211 7.47 36.75 12.68
C GLY A 211 6.31 36.62 13.67
N LYS A 212 5.58 35.49 13.71
CA LYS A 212 4.52 35.23 14.71
C LYS A 212 4.82 34.06 15.65
N GLY A 213 5.92 33.34 15.43
CA GLY A 213 6.30 32.19 16.22
C GLY A 213 5.47 30.95 15.88
N ILE A 214 5.43 29.99 16.81
CA ILE A 214 4.67 28.75 16.68
C ILE A 214 3.20 29.06 16.93
N LEU A 215 2.35 28.90 15.90
CA LEU A 215 0.91 28.99 16.05
C LEU A 215 0.36 27.58 16.31
N GLU A 216 -0.40 27.43 17.39
CA GLU A 216 -1.12 26.19 17.68
C GLU A 216 -2.45 26.19 16.93
N GLY A 217 -2.63 25.19 16.06
CA GLY A 217 -3.89 24.94 15.37
C GLY A 217 -4.95 24.31 16.27
N LYS A 218 -6.11 24.01 15.67
CA LYS A 218 -7.15 23.19 16.31
C LYS A 218 -6.63 21.77 16.55
N GLU A 219 -7.14 21.10 17.57
CA GLU A 219 -6.95 19.66 17.78
C GLU A 219 -7.49 18.87 16.58
N ARG A 220 -6.63 18.06 15.97
CA ARG A 220 -6.94 17.25 14.78
C ARG A 220 -6.99 15.76 15.12
N ALA A 221 -6.27 15.33 16.16
CA ALA A 221 -6.18 13.95 16.58
C ALA A 221 -5.86 13.80 18.07
N ARG A 222 -5.99 12.57 18.57
CA ARG A 222 -5.58 12.16 19.92
C ARG A 222 -4.68 10.95 19.84
N ALA A 223 -3.79 10.78 20.81
CA ALA A 223 -2.88 9.64 20.91
C ALA A 223 -2.86 9.04 22.31
N GLU A 224 -2.94 7.72 22.40
CA GLU A 224 -2.78 6.96 23.65
C GLU A 224 -2.27 5.54 23.35
N GLY A 225 -1.65 4.89 24.33
CA GLY A 225 -1.34 3.46 24.23
C GLY A 225 0.04 3.04 24.76
N PRO A 226 0.36 1.74 24.64
CA PRO A 226 1.63 1.19 25.08
C PRO A 226 2.75 1.55 24.10
N ILE A 227 3.94 1.84 24.63
CA ILE A 227 5.08 2.28 23.83
C ILE A 227 5.90 1.07 23.39
N LEU A 228 6.01 0.91 22.08
CA LEU A 228 6.96 -0.01 21.47
C LEU A 228 8.30 0.72 21.28
N VAL A 229 9.31 0.34 22.04
CA VAL A 229 10.68 0.79 21.85
C VAL A 229 11.36 -0.12 20.83
N SER A 230 12.17 0.43 19.92
CA SER A 230 12.89 -0.38 18.93
C SER A 230 13.97 -1.23 19.62
N THR A 231 13.73 -2.53 19.76
CA THR A 231 14.57 -3.48 20.52
C THR A 231 15.61 -4.18 19.64
N GLY A 232 16.51 -3.40 19.02
CA GLY A 232 17.83 -3.94 18.71
C GLY A 232 18.64 -4.01 20.01
N GLU A 233 18.87 -5.19 20.60
CA GLU A 233 19.75 -5.29 21.77
C GLU A 233 21.20 -4.99 21.33
N GLY A 234 21.82 -4.04 22.02
CA GLY A 234 22.99 -3.26 21.54
C GLY A 234 22.68 -1.77 21.37
N SER A 235 21.42 -1.37 21.52
CA SER A 235 20.92 0.00 21.38
C SER A 235 21.70 1.02 22.20
N SER A 236 22.27 1.99 21.49
CA SER A 236 22.67 3.28 22.06
C SER A 236 21.54 3.86 22.94
N ASN A 237 21.88 4.56 24.02
CA ASN A 237 20.91 5.27 24.89
C ASN A 237 19.90 6.13 24.11
N SER A 238 20.22 6.52 22.88
CA SER A 238 19.33 7.27 21.98
C SER A 238 18.15 6.48 21.41
N MET A 239 18.19 5.14 21.33
CA MET A 239 17.08 4.32 20.84
C MET A 239 16.05 4.05 21.94
N LEU A 240 16.49 3.86 23.19
CA LEU A 240 15.59 3.65 24.34
C LEU A 240 14.77 4.88 24.73
N ARG A 241 15.21 6.07 24.27
CA ARG A 241 14.54 7.36 24.45
C ARG A 241 13.59 7.72 23.29
N ARG A 242 13.37 6.78 22.37
CA ARG A 242 12.42 6.88 21.26
C ARG A 242 11.54 5.63 21.21
N GLY A 243 10.29 5.82 20.83
CA GLY A 243 9.33 4.73 20.71
C GLY A 243 8.21 5.07 19.75
N ARG A 244 7.41 4.06 19.42
CA ARG A 244 6.24 4.17 18.57
C ARG A 244 5.04 3.55 19.28
N ILE A 245 3.85 4.11 19.09
CA ILE A 245 2.59 3.49 19.49
C ILE A 245 1.87 3.08 18.23
N VAL A 246 1.74 1.77 18.05
CA VAL A 246 1.11 1.16 16.88
C VAL A 246 -0.40 1.35 16.96
N GLY A 247 -1.00 2.06 15.99
CA GLY A 247 -2.44 2.33 15.93
C GLY A 247 -3.01 3.09 17.15
N GLY A 248 -2.15 3.84 17.86
CA GLY A 248 -2.51 4.58 19.07
C GLY A 248 -3.10 5.97 18.80
N GLY A 249 -2.89 6.51 17.60
CA GLY A 249 -3.49 7.77 17.16
C GLY A 249 -4.90 7.57 16.64
N VAL A 250 -5.81 8.52 16.90
CA VAL A 250 -7.18 8.54 16.39
C VAL A 250 -7.47 9.91 15.77
N GLY A 251 -7.84 9.92 14.49
CA GLY A 251 -8.24 11.14 13.78
C GLY A 251 -9.61 11.65 14.23
N LEU A 252 -9.78 12.97 14.35
CA LEU A 252 -11.03 13.60 14.79
C LEU A 252 -11.80 14.31 13.67
N GLU A 253 -11.27 14.33 12.46
CA GLU A 253 -11.80 15.08 11.33
C GLU A 253 -11.71 14.28 10.03
N SER A 254 -12.54 14.66 9.05
CA SER A 254 -12.44 14.15 7.68
C SER A 254 -11.48 14.99 6.86
N ARG A 255 -10.60 14.33 6.11
CA ARG A 255 -9.80 14.96 5.07
C ARG A 255 -10.25 14.45 3.70
N ASP A 256 -11.01 15.23 2.96
CA ASP A 256 -11.43 14.82 1.62
C ASP A 256 -10.35 15.12 0.57
N MET A 257 -10.32 14.31 -0.50
CA MET A 257 -9.46 14.56 -1.66
C MET A 257 -9.98 15.78 -2.44
N GLN A 258 -9.06 16.59 -2.97
CA GLN A 258 -9.44 17.79 -3.73
C GLN A 258 -8.69 17.82 -5.07
N LEU A 259 -9.43 18.18 -6.12
CA LEU A 259 -8.82 18.59 -7.39
C LEU A 259 -8.91 20.10 -7.51
N PHE A 260 -7.79 20.71 -7.88
CA PHE A 260 -7.73 22.10 -8.24
C PHE A 260 -7.50 22.24 -9.73
N LEU A 261 -8.32 23.04 -10.40
CA LEU A 261 -8.04 23.40 -11.78
C LEU A 261 -6.78 24.27 -11.82
N LYS A 262 -5.95 24.05 -12.85
CA LYS A 262 -4.82 24.93 -13.17
C LYS A 262 -5.35 26.34 -13.49
N ASN A 263 -4.51 27.35 -13.26
CA ASN A 263 -4.92 28.75 -13.31
C ASN A 263 -5.46 29.18 -14.69
N ASP A 264 -4.86 28.66 -15.76
CA ASP A 264 -5.26 28.82 -17.16
C ASP A 264 -6.60 28.13 -17.50
N MET A 265 -6.93 27.05 -16.80
CA MET A 265 -8.13 26.26 -17.04
C MET A 265 -9.29 26.60 -16.11
N ARG A 266 -9.10 27.54 -15.18
CA ARG A 266 -10.08 27.97 -14.18
C ARG A 266 -11.36 28.52 -14.82
N SER A 267 -12.47 27.83 -14.59
CA SER A 267 -13.79 28.24 -15.06
C SER A 267 -14.86 27.38 -14.41
N VAL A 268 -15.98 27.99 -14.01
CA VAL A 268 -17.18 27.26 -13.52
C VAL A 268 -17.62 26.19 -14.52
N ARG A 269 -17.52 26.47 -15.82
CA ARG A 269 -17.90 25.52 -16.88
C ARG A 269 -16.96 24.30 -16.90
N ASN A 270 -15.67 24.52 -16.71
CA ASN A 270 -14.68 23.46 -16.71
C ASN A 270 -14.77 22.63 -15.42
N SER A 271 -14.87 23.29 -14.25
CA SER A 271 -14.98 22.58 -12.97
C SER A 271 -16.25 21.72 -12.91
N THR A 272 -17.39 22.26 -13.36
CA THR A 272 -18.65 21.51 -13.45
C THR A 272 -18.53 20.33 -14.42
N ARG A 273 -17.92 20.53 -15.60
CA ARG A 273 -17.74 19.44 -16.58
C ARG A 273 -16.85 18.32 -16.05
N ILE A 274 -15.73 18.66 -15.39
CA ILE A 274 -14.83 17.69 -14.78
C ILE A 274 -15.58 16.89 -13.70
N ALA A 275 -16.27 17.59 -12.78
CA ALA A 275 -17.07 16.93 -11.76
C ALA A 275 -18.14 15.99 -12.36
N GLN A 276 -18.84 16.41 -13.42
CA GLN A 276 -19.81 15.56 -14.12
C GLN A 276 -19.18 14.34 -14.79
N ARG A 277 -18.00 14.49 -15.43
CA ARG A 277 -17.29 13.38 -16.08
C ARG A 277 -16.82 12.36 -15.06
N VAL A 278 -16.18 12.83 -13.98
CA VAL A 278 -15.76 11.96 -12.86
C VAL A 278 -16.98 11.30 -12.22
N GLY A 279 -18.04 12.06 -11.93
CA GLY A 279 -19.29 11.55 -11.34
C GLY A 279 -20.11 10.60 -12.25
N THR A 280 -19.85 10.62 -13.56
CA THR A 280 -20.43 9.65 -14.49
C THR A 280 -19.70 8.31 -14.40
N ARG A 281 -18.37 8.33 -14.29
CA ARG A 281 -17.53 7.13 -14.14
C ARG A 281 -17.56 6.56 -12.73
N PHE A 282 -17.62 7.41 -11.72
CA PHE A 282 -17.54 7.08 -10.30
C PHE A 282 -18.74 7.67 -9.57
N PHE A 283 -19.60 6.76 -9.11
CA PHE A 283 -20.78 7.10 -8.31
C PHE A 283 -20.96 6.05 -7.22
N SER A 284 -21.62 6.44 -6.14
CA SER A 284 -22.08 5.54 -5.08
C SER A 284 -23.60 5.54 -5.02
N TYR A 285 -24.16 4.61 -4.25
CA TYR A 285 -25.57 4.62 -3.89
C TYR A 285 -25.68 4.98 -2.42
N ASP A 286 -26.51 5.96 -2.09
CA ASP A 286 -26.84 6.26 -0.69
C ASP A 286 -27.72 5.14 -0.09
N ARG A 287 -27.94 5.17 1.22
CA ARG A 287 -28.81 4.25 1.98
C ARG A 287 -30.21 4.11 1.40
N TYR A 288 -30.69 5.12 0.66
CA TYR A 288 -31.99 5.13 -0.01
C TYR A 288 -31.94 4.64 -1.47
N GLY A 289 -30.78 4.19 -1.96
CA GLY A 289 -30.59 3.69 -3.32
C GLY A 289 -30.47 4.78 -4.39
N HIS A 290 -30.32 6.05 -3.99
CA HIS A 290 -30.09 7.14 -4.93
C HIS A 290 -28.64 7.18 -5.39
N ARG A 291 -28.44 7.40 -6.70
CA ARG A 291 -27.11 7.54 -7.28
C ARG A 291 -26.52 8.90 -6.92
N GLU A 292 -25.39 8.89 -6.23
CA GLU A 292 -24.64 10.07 -5.84
C GLU A 292 -23.31 10.13 -6.61
N PRO A 293 -23.00 11.23 -7.31
CA PRO A 293 -21.70 11.39 -7.95
C PRO A 293 -20.62 11.56 -6.89
N LEU A 294 -19.48 10.88 -7.07
CA LEU A 294 -18.34 10.97 -6.14
C LEU A 294 -17.45 12.20 -6.37
N ALA A 295 -17.90 13.16 -7.17
CA ALA A 295 -17.20 14.39 -7.46
C ALA A 295 -18.16 15.57 -7.48
N GLU A 296 -17.83 16.62 -6.72
CA GLU A 296 -18.66 17.81 -6.61
C GLU A 296 -17.82 19.09 -6.81
N ALA A 297 -18.19 19.90 -7.79
CA ALA A 297 -17.57 21.21 -8.00
C ALA A 297 -18.08 22.19 -6.93
N LYS A 298 -17.19 22.68 -6.07
CA LYS A 298 -17.52 23.68 -5.05
C LYS A 298 -17.28 25.10 -5.53
N THR A 299 -16.24 25.31 -6.33
CA THR A 299 -15.93 26.62 -6.92
C THR A 299 -15.57 26.47 -8.39
N ASP A 300 -15.19 27.59 -9.02
CA ASP A 300 -14.63 27.64 -10.37
C ASP A 300 -13.25 26.97 -10.49
N GLN A 301 -12.61 26.68 -9.35
CA GLN A 301 -11.30 26.04 -9.28
C GLN A 301 -11.30 24.74 -8.48
N LYS A 302 -12.11 24.62 -7.43
CA LYS A 302 -12.05 23.51 -6.47
C LYS A 302 -13.16 22.49 -6.71
N ILE A 303 -12.76 21.24 -6.83
CA ILE A 303 -13.65 20.06 -6.87
C ILE A 303 -13.31 19.18 -5.68
N ILE A 304 -14.31 18.80 -4.89
CA ILE A 304 -14.17 17.83 -3.81
C ILE A 304 -14.44 16.44 -4.39
N LEU A 305 -13.56 15.49 -4.07
CA LEU A 305 -13.65 14.11 -4.49
C LEU A 305 -13.86 13.20 -3.28
N SER A 306 -14.89 12.38 -3.36
CA SER A 306 -15.10 11.23 -2.50
C SER A 306 -14.43 10.01 -3.14
N ILE A 307 -13.88 9.12 -2.32
CA ILE A 307 -13.19 7.93 -2.81
C ILE A 307 -14.21 6.83 -3.05
N HIS A 308 -14.15 6.19 -4.21
CA HIS A 308 -14.97 5.02 -4.49
C HIS A 308 -14.51 3.83 -3.61
N PRO A 309 -15.42 3.05 -2.98
CA PRO A 309 -15.05 1.99 -2.04
C PRO A 309 -13.96 1.02 -2.54
N ARG A 310 -14.04 0.59 -3.81
CA ARG A 310 -13.02 -0.29 -4.43
C ARG A 310 -11.59 0.27 -4.47
N TYR A 311 -11.44 1.60 -4.44
CA TYR A 311 -10.14 2.26 -4.49
C TYR A 311 -9.71 2.79 -3.12
N LYS A 312 -10.49 2.57 -2.05
CA LYS A 312 -10.18 3.07 -0.70
C LYS A 312 -8.78 2.67 -0.24
N ASP A 313 -8.37 1.44 -0.55
CA ASP A 313 -7.10 0.86 -0.11
C ASP A 313 -5.96 1.06 -1.14
N ASN A 314 -6.24 1.74 -2.26
CA ASN A 314 -5.29 2.13 -3.30
C ASN A 314 -5.72 3.45 -3.97
N PHE A 315 -5.70 4.55 -3.20
CA PHE A 315 -6.06 5.87 -3.73
C PHE A 315 -5.09 6.40 -4.81
N PRO A 316 -3.77 6.06 -4.82
CA PRO A 316 -2.90 6.49 -5.91
C PRO A 316 -3.42 6.03 -7.28
N ARG A 317 -3.92 4.79 -7.36
CA ARG A 317 -4.57 4.29 -8.58
C ARG A 317 -5.84 5.07 -8.92
N TYR A 318 -6.67 5.41 -7.93
CA TYR A 318 -7.88 6.22 -8.16
C TYR A 318 -7.56 7.52 -8.89
N VAL A 319 -6.50 8.19 -8.46
CA VAL A 319 -6.05 9.44 -9.08
C VAL A 319 -5.51 9.20 -10.49
N GLN A 320 -4.69 8.16 -10.69
CA GLN A 320 -4.19 7.80 -12.03
C GLN A 320 -5.34 7.56 -13.01
N VAL A 321 -6.40 6.87 -12.58
CA VAL A 321 -7.58 6.60 -13.41
C VAL A 321 -8.36 7.88 -13.69
N ILE A 322 -8.59 8.72 -12.67
CA ILE A 322 -9.26 10.03 -12.85
C ILE A 322 -8.49 10.91 -13.84
N GLN A 323 -7.16 10.94 -13.73
CA GLN A 323 -6.30 11.72 -14.61
C GLN A 323 -6.40 11.27 -16.07
N ASN A 324 -6.69 9.99 -16.33
CA ASN A 324 -6.85 9.41 -17.67
C ASN A 324 -8.29 9.43 -18.21
N ILE A 325 -9.25 10.05 -17.50
CA ILE A 325 -10.60 10.27 -18.02
C ILE A 325 -10.55 11.36 -19.10
N ALA A 326 -11.16 11.10 -20.26
CA ALA A 326 -11.27 12.09 -21.32
C ALA A 326 -12.16 13.28 -20.90
N PHE A 327 -11.60 14.49 -20.94
CA PHE A 327 -12.32 15.74 -20.65
C PHE A 327 -13.38 16.05 -21.72
N ARG A 328 -13.04 15.80 -22.99
CA ARG A 328 -13.95 15.93 -24.13
C ARG A 328 -13.64 14.84 -25.15
N GLU A 329 -14.66 14.06 -25.45
CA GLU A 329 -14.60 12.96 -26.42
C GLU A 329 -16.03 12.65 -26.86
N THR A 330 -16.20 12.38 -28.16
CA THR A 330 -17.44 11.87 -28.76
C THR A 330 -17.48 10.33 -28.70
N GLU A 331 -18.65 9.73 -28.84
CA GLU A 331 -18.77 8.27 -28.80
C GLU A 331 -17.97 7.57 -29.90
N VAL A 332 -17.91 8.17 -31.10
CA VAL A 332 -17.13 7.63 -32.23
C VAL A 332 -15.63 7.67 -31.93
N GLU A 333 -15.12 8.81 -31.44
CA GLU A 333 -13.71 8.95 -31.02
C GLU A 333 -13.36 7.96 -29.90
N ARG A 334 -14.28 7.74 -28.96
CA ARG A 334 -14.12 6.75 -27.89
C ARG A 334 -13.96 5.33 -28.43
N GLN A 335 -14.79 4.91 -29.38
CA GLN A 335 -14.72 3.57 -29.96
C GLN A 335 -13.38 3.36 -30.70
N VAL A 336 -12.99 4.32 -31.54
CA VAL A 336 -11.70 4.30 -32.24
C VAL A 336 -10.52 4.23 -31.24
N ARG A 337 -10.60 4.99 -30.15
CA ARG A 337 -9.58 4.95 -29.09
C ARG A 337 -9.56 3.60 -28.38
N MET A 338 -10.70 2.96 -28.09
CA MET A 338 -10.74 1.64 -27.46
C MET A 338 -10.08 0.56 -28.33
N GLU A 339 -10.35 0.55 -29.64
CA GLU A 339 -9.71 -0.38 -30.58
C GLU A 339 -8.19 -0.18 -30.63
N ARG A 340 -7.74 1.08 -30.64
CA ARG A 340 -6.31 1.41 -30.57
C ARG A 340 -5.70 0.92 -29.25
N LEU A 341 -6.34 1.24 -28.13
CA LEU A 341 -5.86 0.85 -26.79
C LEU A 341 -5.79 -0.67 -26.63
N GLN A 342 -6.72 -1.41 -27.23
CA GLN A 342 -6.68 -2.87 -27.26
C GLN A 342 -5.40 -3.40 -27.91
N LYS A 343 -4.98 -2.80 -29.03
CA LYS A 343 -3.71 -3.16 -29.68
C LYS A 343 -2.50 -2.77 -28.84
N LEU A 344 -2.52 -1.57 -28.25
CA LEU A 344 -1.43 -1.09 -27.38
C LEU A 344 -1.29 -1.90 -26.09
N LEU A 345 -2.39 -2.48 -25.60
CA LEU A 345 -2.40 -3.35 -24.41
C LEU A 345 -1.53 -4.60 -24.59
N LEU A 346 -1.37 -5.07 -25.82
CA LEU A 346 -0.53 -6.23 -26.17
C LEU A 346 0.97 -5.87 -26.30
N ILE A 347 1.33 -4.59 -26.14
CA ILE A 347 2.71 -4.11 -26.19
C ILE A 347 3.17 -3.80 -24.75
N PRO A 348 4.16 -4.52 -24.18
CA PRO A 348 4.57 -4.38 -22.77
C PRO A 348 4.91 -2.96 -22.35
N GLU A 349 5.59 -2.20 -23.20
CA GLU A 349 5.96 -0.81 -22.95
C GLU A 349 4.76 0.12 -22.79
N LYS A 350 3.67 -0.16 -23.52
CA LYS A 350 2.46 0.69 -23.57
C LYS A 350 1.30 0.11 -22.75
N ALA A 351 1.40 -1.14 -22.31
CA ALA A 351 0.34 -1.88 -21.64
C ALA A 351 -0.17 -1.19 -20.37
N GLU A 352 0.73 -0.62 -19.58
CA GLU A 352 0.39 0.10 -18.34
C GLU A 352 -0.55 1.29 -18.61
N LEU A 353 -0.12 2.23 -19.44
CA LEU A 353 -0.92 3.40 -19.82
C LEU A 353 -2.22 2.98 -20.52
N ALA A 354 -2.14 2.00 -21.42
CA ALA A 354 -3.30 1.51 -22.15
C ALA A 354 -4.37 0.93 -21.21
N SER A 355 -3.95 0.14 -20.21
CA SER A 355 -4.84 -0.42 -19.21
C SER A 355 -5.51 0.66 -18.35
N LEU A 356 -4.77 1.69 -17.93
CA LEU A 356 -5.32 2.81 -17.14
C LEU A 356 -6.35 3.62 -17.92
N GLN A 357 -6.11 3.86 -19.21
CA GLN A 357 -7.06 4.55 -20.07
C GLN A 357 -8.32 3.71 -20.34
N LEU A 358 -8.19 2.40 -20.51
CA LEU A 358 -9.34 1.48 -20.62
C LEU A 358 -10.14 1.44 -19.30
N GLU A 359 -9.47 1.38 -18.15
CA GLU A 359 -10.11 1.45 -16.83
C GLU A 359 -10.85 2.79 -16.60
N ALA A 360 -10.29 3.90 -17.11
CA ALA A 360 -10.90 5.22 -17.06
C ALA A 360 -12.16 5.34 -17.93
N ILE A 361 -12.26 4.57 -19.03
CA ILE A 361 -13.48 4.48 -19.83
C ILE A 361 -14.59 3.78 -19.04
N GLY A 362 -14.26 2.71 -18.31
CA GLY A 362 -15.19 1.96 -17.48
C GLY A 362 -15.63 0.64 -18.11
N ASN A 363 -16.88 0.23 -17.83
CA ASN A 363 -17.37 -1.11 -18.16
C ASN A 363 -17.37 -1.42 -19.67
N ASP A 364 -17.51 -0.41 -20.53
CA ASP A 364 -17.48 -0.57 -21.98
C ASP A 364 -16.15 -1.16 -22.49
N ALA A 365 -15.05 -0.98 -21.73
CA ALA A 365 -13.71 -1.43 -22.09
C ALA A 365 -13.38 -2.86 -21.60
N ILE A 366 -14.27 -3.52 -20.85
CA ILE A 366 -14.07 -4.87 -20.31
C ILE A 366 -13.70 -5.89 -21.41
N PRO A 367 -14.37 -5.94 -22.58
CA PRO A 367 -14.00 -6.91 -23.63
C PRO A 367 -12.57 -6.74 -24.14
N MET A 368 -12.09 -5.50 -24.25
CA MET A 368 -10.74 -5.17 -24.68
C MET A 368 -9.72 -5.63 -23.62
N LEU A 369 -10.01 -5.40 -22.33
CA LEU A 369 -9.16 -5.87 -21.24
C LEU A 369 -9.12 -7.41 -21.15
N LYS A 370 -10.24 -8.11 -21.38
CA LYS A 370 -10.27 -9.58 -21.45
C LYS A 370 -9.40 -10.14 -22.59
N SER A 371 -9.22 -9.39 -23.68
CA SER A 371 -8.28 -9.79 -24.74
C SER A 371 -6.82 -9.70 -24.29
N GLY A 372 -6.47 -8.74 -23.42
CA GLY A 372 -5.13 -8.58 -22.87
C GLY A 372 -4.73 -9.69 -21.89
N LEU A 373 -5.69 -10.38 -21.26
CA LEU A 373 -5.43 -11.58 -20.45
C LEU A 373 -4.84 -12.75 -21.26
N LYS A 374 -5.01 -12.73 -22.59
CA LYS A 374 -4.49 -13.75 -23.51
C LYS A 374 -3.13 -13.39 -24.12
N ALA A 375 -2.52 -12.29 -23.68
CA ALA A 375 -1.21 -11.86 -24.18
C ALA A 375 -0.10 -12.84 -23.78
N ASP A 376 0.96 -12.91 -24.59
CA ASP A 376 2.09 -13.81 -24.36
C ASP A 376 2.92 -13.44 -23.12
N THR A 377 3.02 -12.13 -22.82
CA THR A 377 3.84 -11.62 -21.72
C THR A 377 3.02 -11.44 -20.44
N LEU A 378 3.59 -11.85 -19.30
CA LEU A 378 2.98 -11.64 -17.98
C LEU A 378 2.67 -10.16 -17.71
N GLU A 379 3.54 -9.22 -18.11
CA GLU A 379 3.33 -7.77 -17.92
C GLU A 379 1.99 -7.29 -18.52
N CYS A 380 1.69 -7.65 -19.78
CA CYS A 380 0.43 -7.30 -20.43
C CYS A 380 -0.79 -7.95 -19.77
N ARG A 381 -0.69 -9.24 -19.43
CA ARG A 381 -1.76 -9.96 -18.73
C ARG A 381 -2.04 -9.32 -17.37
N PHE A 382 -0.98 -8.99 -16.63
CA PHE A 382 -1.03 -8.37 -15.31
C PHE A 382 -1.75 -7.03 -15.35
N TYR A 383 -1.34 -6.08 -16.20
CA TYR A 383 -2.00 -4.77 -16.27
C TYR A 383 -3.49 -4.87 -16.65
N SER A 384 -3.82 -5.81 -17.55
CA SER A 384 -5.20 -6.12 -17.91
C SER A 384 -6.01 -6.65 -16.73
N ALA A 385 -5.43 -7.60 -15.99
CA ALA A 385 -6.05 -8.22 -14.82
C ALA A 385 -6.28 -7.21 -13.69
N VAL A 386 -5.33 -6.32 -13.44
CA VAL A 386 -5.50 -5.28 -12.42
C VAL A 386 -6.63 -4.31 -12.81
N ALA A 387 -6.70 -3.87 -14.07
CA ALA A 387 -7.79 -3.01 -14.53
C ALA A 387 -9.16 -3.69 -14.40
N LEU A 388 -9.26 -4.97 -14.75
CA LEU A 388 -10.48 -5.78 -14.57
C LEU A 388 -10.89 -5.87 -13.09
N ALA A 389 -9.94 -6.07 -12.18
CA ALA A 389 -10.23 -6.16 -10.75
C ALA A 389 -10.88 -4.89 -10.18
N TYR A 390 -10.39 -3.70 -10.57
CA TYR A 390 -11.00 -2.44 -10.13
C TYR A 390 -12.34 -2.14 -10.84
N LEU A 391 -12.54 -2.66 -12.05
CA LEU A 391 -13.85 -2.69 -12.72
C LEU A 391 -14.81 -3.72 -12.09
N GLY A 392 -14.30 -4.61 -11.23
CA GLY A 392 -15.07 -5.61 -10.49
C GLY A 392 -15.33 -6.90 -11.26
N GLU A 393 -14.46 -7.22 -12.21
CA GLU A 393 -14.48 -8.48 -12.95
C GLU A 393 -13.39 -9.41 -12.38
N ALA A 394 -13.75 -10.68 -12.17
CA ALA A 394 -12.87 -11.69 -11.59
C ALA A 394 -12.05 -12.50 -12.60
N ASP A 395 -12.28 -12.35 -13.91
CA ASP A 395 -11.59 -13.18 -14.94
C ASP A 395 -10.05 -13.06 -14.90
N GLY A 396 -9.52 -11.99 -14.31
CA GLY A 396 -8.08 -11.76 -14.15
C GLY A 396 -7.47 -12.36 -12.87
N LEU A 397 -8.25 -12.99 -11.98
CA LEU A 397 -7.77 -13.44 -10.66
C LEU A 397 -6.60 -14.42 -10.74
N GLU A 398 -6.64 -15.37 -11.67
CA GLU A 398 -5.55 -16.34 -11.85
C GLU A 398 -4.22 -15.64 -12.19
N VAL A 399 -4.25 -14.62 -13.05
CA VAL A 399 -3.07 -13.84 -13.42
C VAL A 399 -2.56 -13.00 -12.23
N LEU A 400 -3.47 -12.43 -11.43
CA LEU A 400 -3.08 -11.71 -10.21
C LEU A 400 -2.45 -12.65 -9.19
N TYR A 401 -2.96 -13.86 -9.05
CA TYR A 401 -2.37 -14.89 -8.21
C TYR A 401 -0.97 -15.30 -8.69
N GLU A 402 -0.79 -15.58 -9.99
CA GLU A 402 0.51 -15.88 -10.61
C GLU A 402 1.51 -14.74 -10.34
N ALA A 403 1.11 -13.49 -10.61
CA ALA A 403 1.94 -12.32 -10.39
C ALA A 403 2.27 -12.09 -8.90
N ALA A 404 1.33 -12.32 -7.99
CA ALA A 404 1.56 -12.21 -6.55
C ALA A 404 2.52 -13.27 -6.02
N ARG A 405 2.45 -14.49 -6.56
CA ARG A 405 3.29 -15.60 -6.16
C ARG A 405 4.71 -15.44 -6.69
N ASP A 406 4.84 -15.22 -7.99
CA ASP A 406 6.10 -15.46 -8.70
C ASP A 406 6.91 -14.17 -8.91
N GLU A 407 6.27 -13.01 -9.03
CA GLU A 407 6.94 -11.75 -9.41
C GLU A 407 6.97 -10.70 -8.28
N PRO A 408 8.12 -10.48 -7.61
CA PRO A 408 8.23 -9.50 -6.53
C PRO A 408 7.87 -8.07 -6.91
N ALA A 409 8.05 -7.68 -8.17
CA ALA A 409 7.74 -6.34 -8.66
C ALA A 409 6.23 -6.09 -8.83
N PHE A 410 5.46 -7.13 -9.17
CA PHE A 410 4.00 -7.04 -9.33
C PHE A 410 3.25 -7.35 -8.04
N ARG A 411 3.87 -8.05 -7.09
CA ARG A 411 3.25 -8.59 -5.87
C ARG A 411 2.37 -7.63 -5.09
N VAL A 412 2.88 -6.45 -4.76
CA VAL A 412 2.12 -5.47 -3.96
C VAL A 412 0.86 -4.98 -4.69
N PHE A 413 0.97 -4.77 -6.00
CA PHE A 413 -0.12 -4.29 -6.85
C PHE A 413 -1.13 -5.39 -7.15
N ALA A 414 -0.66 -6.64 -7.32
CA ALA A 414 -1.51 -7.80 -7.48
C ALA A 414 -2.38 -8.04 -6.24
N LEU A 415 -1.78 -8.04 -5.05
CA LEU A 415 -2.50 -8.21 -3.78
C LEU A 415 -3.50 -7.06 -3.55
N ALA A 416 -3.13 -5.81 -3.86
CA ALA A 416 -4.05 -4.68 -3.74
C ALA A 416 -5.19 -4.67 -4.78
N ALA A 417 -5.01 -5.34 -5.91
CA ALA A 417 -6.07 -5.56 -6.89
C ALA A 417 -7.01 -6.68 -6.43
N MET A 418 -6.46 -7.77 -5.89
CA MET A 418 -7.25 -8.84 -5.30
C MET A 418 -8.11 -8.32 -4.14
N SER A 419 -7.62 -7.36 -3.34
CA SER A 419 -8.41 -6.76 -2.25
C SER A 419 -9.65 -5.99 -2.72
N SER A 420 -9.76 -5.63 -4.00
CA SER A 420 -10.97 -4.99 -4.54
C SER A 420 -12.03 -5.97 -5.03
N ILE A 421 -11.74 -7.28 -5.08
CA ILE A 421 -12.65 -8.34 -5.53
C ILE A 421 -13.09 -9.18 -4.32
N ASP A 422 -14.33 -9.00 -3.89
CA ASP A 422 -14.96 -9.77 -2.81
C ASP A 422 -15.68 -11.01 -3.37
N GLU A 423 -14.90 -11.97 -3.88
CA GLU A 423 -15.38 -13.24 -4.42
C GLU A 423 -14.71 -14.44 -3.75
N GLY A 424 -15.42 -15.57 -3.69
CA GLY A 424 -14.93 -16.80 -3.04
C GLY A 424 -13.59 -17.31 -3.61
N GLU A 425 -13.39 -17.16 -4.91
CA GLU A 425 -12.15 -17.55 -5.59
C GLU A 425 -10.93 -16.73 -5.11
N THR A 426 -11.12 -15.44 -4.85
CA THR A 426 -10.08 -14.58 -4.24
C THR A 426 -9.58 -15.16 -2.92
N PHE A 427 -10.49 -15.56 -2.04
CA PHE A 427 -10.12 -16.16 -0.74
C PHE A 427 -9.36 -17.47 -0.90
N MET A 428 -9.72 -18.30 -1.89
CA MET A 428 -8.99 -19.53 -2.19
C MET A 428 -7.55 -19.25 -2.61
N TYR A 429 -7.33 -18.33 -3.54
CA TYR A 429 -5.98 -17.94 -3.96
C TYR A 429 -5.17 -17.30 -2.83
N LEU A 430 -5.78 -16.43 -2.03
CA LEU A 430 -5.11 -15.82 -0.88
C LEU A 430 -4.67 -16.87 0.17
N ARG A 431 -5.47 -17.92 0.40
CA ARG A 431 -5.05 -19.04 1.26
C ARG A 431 -3.82 -19.75 0.72
N GLN A 432 -3.80 -20.06 -0.58
CA GLN A 432 -2.64 -20.69 -1.21
C GLN A 432 -1.38 -19.80 -1.14
N LEU A 433 -1.53 -18.47 -1.25
CA LEU A 433 -0.40 -17.55 -1.09
C LEU A 433 0.16 -17.53 0.35
N MET A 434 -0.65 -17.86 1.36
CA MET A 434 -0.21 -17.98 2.75
C MET A 434 0.65 -19.24 3.02
N ASP A 435 0.65 -20.21 2.09
CA ASP A 435 1.50 -21.41 2.15
C ASP A 435 2.87 -21.21 1.48
N ASN A 436 3.10 -20.05 0.83
CA ASN A 436 4.36 -19.74 0.18
C ASN A 436 5.52 -19.67 1.18
N THR A 437 6.77 -19.80 0.72
CA THR A 437 7.98 -19.68 1.55
C THR A 437 8.31 -18.24 1.91
N LEU A 438 7.99 -17.27 1.04
CA LEU A 438 8.32 -15.86 1.24
C LEU A 438 7.41 -15.19 2.27
N MET A 439 8.01 -14.66 3.34
CA MET A 439 7.29 -13.98 4.43
C MET A 439 6.41 -12.82 3.95
N GLU A 440 6.90 -12.02 2.99
CA GLU A 440 6.14 -10.88 2.46
C GLU A 440 4.90 -11.30 1.68
N THR A 441 4.94 -12.43 0.98
CA THR A 441 3.79 -12.97 0.24
C THR A 441 2.74 -13.46 1.22
N ARG A 442 3.15 -14.19 2.26
CA ARG A 442 2.25 -14.76 3.26
C ARG A 442 1.55 -13.68 4.07
N TYR A 443 2.30 -12.73 4.62
CA TYR A 443 1.72 -11.63 5.37
C TYR A 443 0.95 -10.68 4.46
N GLY A 444 1.42 -10.45 3.23
CA GLY A 444 0.68 -9.71 2.20
C GLY A 444 -0.69 -10.32 1.92
N ALA A 445 -0.78 -11.64 1.72
CA ALA A 445 -2.03 -12.34 1.50
C ALA A 445 -2.97 -12.28 2.71
N PHE A 446 -2.44 -12.45 3.93
CA PHE A 446 -3.19 -12.26 5.18
C PHE A 446 -3.75 -10.83 5.30
N ARG A 447 -2.93 -9.83 4.99
CA ARG A 447 -3.31 -8.41 5.00
C ARG A 447 -4.36 -8.09 3.96
N CYS A 448 -4.26 -8.67 2.76
CA CYS A 448 -5.29 -8.59 1.73
C CYS A 448 -6.62 -9.16 2.25
N MET A 449 -6.61 -10.37 2.80
CA MET A 449 -7.82 -11.05 3.28
C MET A 449 -8.51 -10.26 4.41
N THR A 450 -7.75 -9.78 5.39
CA THR A 450 -8.29 -8.94 6.48
C THR A 450 -8.72 -7.53 6.03
N THR A 451 -8.28 -7.08 4.85
CA THR A 451 -8.76 -5.83 4.24
C THR A 451 -10.11 -6.04 3.58
N ILE A 452 -10.31 -7.16 2.89
CA ILE A 452 -11.61 -7.55 2.30
C ILE A 452 -12.64 -7.78 3.41
N ASP A 453 -12.37 -8.72 4.33
CA ASP A 453 -13.24 -9.01 5.46
C ASP A 453 -12.43 -9.35 6.73
N LYS A 454 -12.59 -8.51 7.76
CA LYS A 454 -11.95 -8.70 9.07
C LYS A 454 -12.56 -9.83 9.90
N GLN A 455 -13.77 -10.28 9.54
CA GLN A 455 -14.52 -11.32 10.24
C GLN A 455 -14.45 -12.67 9.53
N GLU A 456 -13.72 -12.77 8.43
CA GLU A 456 -13.53 -14.02 7.70
C GLU A 456 -12.97 -15.09 8.67
N PRO A 457 -13.60 -16.28 8.78
CA PRO A 457 -13.29 -17.25 9.84
C PRO A 457 -11.85 -17.76 9.87
N PHE A 458 -11.17 -17.82 8.74
CA PHE A 458 -9.79 -18.31 8.63
C PHE A 458 -8.77 -17.28 9.15
N VAL A 459 -8.97 -15.99 8.90
CA VAL A 459 -8.08 -14.92 9.39
C VAL A 459 -8.60 -14.21 10.63
N ARG A 460 -9.79 -14.52 11.12
CA ARG A 460 -10.35 -13.89 12.32
C ARG A 460 -9.43 -14.11 13.51
N GLY A 461 -8.86 -13.02 14.02
CA GLY A 461 -8.05 -13.02 15.23
C GLY A 461 -8.87 -12.85 16.51
N GLU A 462 -8.31 -13.30 17.62
CA GLU A 462 -8.79 -13.03 18.98
C GLU A 462 -8.16 -11.75 19.53
N LEU A 463 -8.89 -11.01 20.36
CA LEU A 463 -8.39 -9.76 20.95
C LEU A 463 -7.79 -10.02 22.33
N LEU A 464 -6.46 -9.92 22.43
CA LEU A 464 -5.71 -10.01 23.68
C LEU A 464 -5.70 -8.66 24.40
N ASN A 465 -6.13 -8.65 25.67
CA ASN A 465 -6.14 -7.47 26.56
C ASN A 465 -6.81 -6.22 26.00
N LYS A 466 -7.71 -6.35 25.02
CA LYS A 466 -8.30 -5.21 24.28
C LYS A 466 -7.28 -4.33 23.55
N GLN A 467 -6.04 -4.80 23.38
CA GLN A 467 -4.92 -4.02 22.84
C GLN A 467 -4.32 -4.63 21.56
N CYS A 468 -4.15 -5.95 21.53
CA CYS A 468 -3.50 -6.66 20.43
C CYS A 468 -4.39 -7.75 19.86
N ARG A 469 -4.36 -7.99 18.56
CA ARG A 469 -4.99 -9.18 17.97
C ARG A 469 -4.00 -10.33 17.81
N LEU A 470 -4.37 -11.53 18.22
CA LEU A 470 -3.62 -12.75 17.93
C LEU A 470 -4.37 -13.51 16.83
N HIS A 471 -3.65 -13.82 15.75
CA HIS A 471 -4.15 -14.60 14.63
C HIS A 471 -3.40 -15.93 14.61
N VAL A 472 -4.13 -17.04 14.62
CA VAL A 472 -3.56 -18.40 14.57
C VAL A 472 -4.08 -19.05 13.31
N LEU A 473 -3.22 -19.15 12.30
CA LEU A 473 -3.58 -19.63 10.96
C LEU A 473 -3.17 -21.10 10.82
N ASP A 474 -4.07 -21.93 10.34
CA ASP A 474 -3.78 -23.31 9.97
C ASP A 474 -3.40 -23.36 8.49
N VAL A 475 -2.09 -23.28 8.24
CA VAL A 475 -1.47 -23.24 6.90
C VAL A 475 -0.46 -24.36 6.79
N GLU A 476 -0.25 -24.88 5.58
CA GLU A 476 0.65 -26.01 5.31
C GLU A 476 2.12 -25.58 5.20
N GLY A 477 2.37 -24.32 4.85
CA GLY A 477 3.72 -23.76 4.74
C GLY A 477 4.52 -23.78 6.06
N GLU A 478 5.83 -23.56 5.95
CA GLU A 478 6.75 -23.58 7.11
C GLU A 478 6.25 -22.67 8.26
N PRO A 479 6.45 -23.05 9.53
CA PRO A 479 6.03 -22.24 10.65
C PRO A 479 6.74 -20.89 10.61
N MET A 480 5.98 -19.81 10.77
CA MET A 480 6.55 -18.49 11.00
C MET A 480 5.66 -17.66 11.91
N ILE A 481 6.24 -16.60 12.46
CA ILE A 481 5.53 -15.60 13.24
C ILE A 481 5.72 -14.25 12.55
N HIS A 482 4.65 -13.48 12.41
CA HIS A 482 4.73 -12.12 11.93
C HIS A 482 4.32 -11.12 13.02
N LEU A 483 5.13 -10.08 13.17
CA LEU A 483 4.91 -8.94 14.05
C LEU A 483 4.85 -7.66 13.22
N THR A 484 3.99 -6.74 13.62
CA THR A 484 3.88 -5.44 12.95
C THR A 484 4.18 -4.27 13.89
N HIS A 485 5.00 -3.34 13.44
CA HIS A 485 5.24 -2.09 14.16
C HIS A 485 4.38 -0.95 13.62
N ARG A 486 3.37 -1.25 12.77
CA ARG A 486 2.62 -0.26 12.00
C ARG A 486 1.13 -0.56 11.84
N GLN A 487 0.32 0.47 11.88
CA GLN A 487 -1.14 0.56 11.68
C GLN A 487 -2.00 -0.27 12.64
N LYS A 488 -1.68 -1.55 12.87
CA LYS A 488 -2.44 -2.49 13.68
C LYS A 488 -1.49 -3.20 14.63
N ALA A 489 -1.84 -3.31 15.91
CA ALA A 489 -1.13 -4.19 16.83
C ALA A 489 -1.67 -5.62 16.67
N GLU A 490 -0.97 -6.44 15.88
CA GLU A 490 -1.34 -7.83 15.61
C GLU A 490 -0.13 -8.75 15.61
N ILE A 491 -0.33 -9.97 16.09
CA ILE A 491 0.63 -11.09 16.04
C ILE A 491 -0.01 -12.16 15.18
N VAL A 492 0.69 -12.61 14.14
CA VAL A 492 0.18 -13.64 13.23
C VAL A 492 1.07 -14.88 13.31
N LEU A 493 0.51 -15.98 13.80
CA LEU A 493 1.14 -17.29 13.82
C LEU A 493 0.70 -18.05 12.57
N PHE A 494 1.64 -18.30 11.67
CA PHE A 494 1.42 -19.17 10.52
C PHE A 494 1.80 -20.60 10.90
N GLY A 495 0.81 -21.45 11.10
CA GLY A 495 0.94 -22.82 11.62
C GLY A 495 0.36 -22.90 13.03
N ALA A 496 -0.80 -23.56 13.18
CA ALA A 496 -1.59 -23.51 14.41
C ALA A 496 -0.99 -24.29 15.59
N ARG A 497 -0.01 -25.16 15.34
CA ARG A 497 0.56 -26.08 16.33
C ARG A 497 2.02 -25.75 16.69
N GLN A 498 2.42 -24.49 16.55
CA GLN A 498 3.76 -24.06 16.94
C GLN A 498 3.95 -24.18 18.45
N GLU A 499 5.05 -24.81 18.85
CA GLU A 499 5.46 -25.03 20.23
C GLU A 499 6.85 -24.43 20.46
N PHE A 500 7.08 -23.87 21.65
CA PHE A 500 8.42 -23.45 22.05
C PHE A 500 9.33 -24.65 22.27
N HIS A 501 10.58 -24.55 21.82
CA HIS A 501 11.64 -25.47 22.23
C HIS A 501 12.08 -25.15 23.66
N THR A 502 12.17 -26.18 24.49
CA THR A 502 12.61 -26.07 25.89
C THR A 502 14.04 -26.57 26.05
N PRO A 503 14.83 -26.05 27.02
CA PRO A 503 14.46 -25.07 28.04
C PRO A 503 14.34 -23.64 27.48
N LEU A 504 13.55 -22.82 28.16
CA LEU A 504 13.42 -21.39 27.85
C LEU A 504 13.32 -20.57 29.13
N ALA A 505 13.89 -19.37 29.09
CA ALA A 505 13.79 -18.36 30.13
C ALA A 505 13.66 -16.99 29.45
N LEU A 506 12.42 -16.55 29.30
CA LEU A 506 12.02 -15.37 28.54
C LEU A 506 11.35 -14.34 29.46
N THR A 507 11.33 -13.10 28.99
CA THR A 507 10.68 -11.97 29.68
C THR A 507 9.68 -11.29 28.76
N ALA A 508 8.50 -10.98 29.30
CA ALA A 508 7.49 -10.14 28.64
C ALA A 508 7.36 -8.85 29.43
N GLY A 509 8.10 -7.82 29.03
CA GLY A 509 8.20 -6.59 29.80
C GLY A 509 8.91 -6.78 31.15
N PRO A 510 8.82 -5.80 32.06
CA PRO A 510 9.60 -5.79 33.31
C PRO A 510 9.08 -6.74 34.39
N HIS A 511 7.83 -7.20 34.27
CA HIS A 511 7.12 -7.85 35.38
C HIS A 511 6.66 -9.28 35.09
N ILE A 512 6.84 -9.79 33.86
CA ILE A 512 6.37 -11.13 33.49
C ILE A 512 7.55 -11.98 33.04
N MET A 513 7.69 -13.14 33.66
CA MET A 513 8.70 -14.14 33.33
C MET A 513 8.04 -15.40 32.78
N VAL A 514 8.67 -16.00 31.78
CA VAL A 514 8.21 -17.23 31.13
C VAL A 514 9.33 -18.24 31.19
N ASN A 515 9.14 -19.31 31.95
CA ASN A 515 10.18 -20.30 32.22
C ASN A 515 9.69 -21.71 31.90
N SER A 516 10.57 -22.54 31.37
CA SER A 516 10.33 -23.98 31.22
C SER A 516 11.60 -24.79 31.41
N THR A 517 11.46 -25.97 32.02
CA THR A 517 12.55 -26.93 32.20
C THR A 517 12.84 -27.69 30.91
N PRO A 518 14.08 -28.20 30.71
CA PRO A 518 14.43 -28.95 29.50
C PRO A 518 13.50 -30.14 29.26
N GLY A 519 12.93 -30.25 28.06
CA GLY A 519 12.05 -31.35 27.66
C GLY A 519 10.63 -31.31 28.24
N SER A 520 10.29 -30.29 29.03
CA SER A 520 8.92 -30.10 29.54
C SER A 520 7.97 -29.65 28.43
N LYS A 521 6.72 -30.14 28.48
CA LYS A 521 5.60 -29.63 27.68
C LYS A 521 4.80 -28.54 28.39
N GLU A 522 5.20 -28.21 29.61
CA GLU A 522 4.59 -27.18 30.43
C GLU A 522 5.52 -25.97 30.53
N VAL A 523 4.91 -24.79 30.40
CA VAL A 523 5.55 -23.49 30.54
C VAL A 523 4.90 -22.76 31.70
N VAL A 524 5.72 -22.16 32.54
CA VAL A 524 5.30 -21.37 33.69
C VAL A 524 5.38 -19.90 33.33
N VAL A 525 4.24 -19.22 33.34
CA VAL A 525 4.15 -17.76 33.17
C VAL A 525 3.87 -17.16 34.55
N SER A 526 4.78 -16.33 35.04
CA SER A 526 4.70 -15.69 36.35
C SER A 526 4.73 -14.18 36.23
N ARG A 527 3.89 -13.48 37.00
CA ARG A 527 3.92 -12.02 37.13
C ARG A 527 4.37 -11.62 38.54
N TYR A 528 5.36 -10.74 38.61
CA TYR A 528 5.90 -10.20 39.85
C TYR A 528 5.72 -8.68 39.90
N ARG A 529 5.08 -8.18 40.95
CA ARG A 529 4.91 -6.74 41.20
C ARG A 529 5.12 -6.43 42.67
N VAL A 530 5.82 -5.33 42.95
CA VAL A 530 6.07 -4.89 44.32
C VAL A 530 4.75 -4.53 44.99
N GLY A 531 4.40 -5.23 46.07
CA GLY A 531 3.19 -4.98 46.85
C GLY A 531 1.92 -5.71 46.37
N GLU A 532 2.01 -6.51 45.30
CA GLU A 532 0.93 -7.40 44.85
C GLU A 532 1.34 -8.87 45.07
N PRO A 533 0.39 -9.80 45.29
CA PRO A 533 0.72 -11.22 45.38
C PRO A 533 1.18 -11.76 44.02
N ASP A 534 2.18 -12.66 44.05
CA ASP A 534 2.68 -13.35 42.86
C ASP A 534 1.55 -14.10 42.15
N GLN A 535 1.42 -13.87 40.85
CA GLN A 535 0.47 -14.58 40.01
C GLN A 535 1.23 -15.55 39.13
N ARG A 536 0.84 -16.83 39.13
CA ARG A 536 1.50 -17.88 38.34
C ARG A 536 0.46 -18.69 37.58
N LYS A 537 0.73 -18.94 36.31
CA LYS A 537 -0.05 -19.83 35.44
C LYS A 537 0.86 -20.88 34.82
N VAL A 538 0.39 -22.12 34.81
CA VAL A 538 1.04 -23.22 34.11
C VAL A 538 0.21 -23.51 32.87
N VAL A 539 0.84 -23.44 31.70
CA VAL A 539 0.21 -23.64 30.40
C VAL A 539 1.03 -24.59 29.54
N SER A 540 0.48 -25.00 28.40
CA SER A 540 1.21 -25.79 27.42
C SER A 540 2.39 -25.00 26.84
N ASN A 541 3.34 -25.70 26.21
CA ASN A 541 4.42 -25.09 25.44
C ASN A 541 3.96 -24.52 24.07
N ARG A 542 2.66 -24.54 23.75
CA ARG A 542 2.15 -23.91 22.53
C ARG A 542 2.31 -22.40 22.61
N ILE A 543 2.79 -21.80 21.53
CA ILE A 543 3.06 -20.36 21.48
C ILE A 543 1.78 -19.56 21.75
N SER A 544 0.65 -19.95 21.15
CA SER A 544 -0.63 -19.29 21.36
C SER A 544 -1.07 -19.29 22.83
N ASP A 545 -0.84 -20.38 23.56
CA ASP A 545 -1.30 -20.53 24.95
C ASP A 545 -0.44 -19.72 25.91
N VAL A 546 0.87 -19.67 25.67
CA VAL A 546 1.81 -18.81 26.40
C VAL A 546 1.49 -17.34 26.16
N LEU A 547 1.23 -16.92 24.92
CA LEU A 547 0.87 -15.54 24.60
C LEU A 547 -0.45 -15.12 25.26
N ARG A 548 -1.46 -16.00 25.24
CA ARG A 548 -2.72 -15.79 25.97
C ARG A 548 -2.49 -15.64 27.47
N ALA A 549 -1.71 -16.54 28.08
CA ALA A 549 -1.42 -16.48 29.52
C ALA A 549 -0.66 -15.21 29.91
N ALA A 550 0.34 -14.82 29.12
CA ALA A 550 1.07 -13.57 29.32
C ALA A 550 0.15 -12.35 29.18
N ALA A 551 -0.74 -12.33 28.17
CA ALA A 551 -1.75 -11.31 28.03
C ALA A 551 -2.69 -11.29 29.25
N GLU A 552 -3.26 -12.41 29.69
CA GLU A 552 -4.13 -12.44 30.87
C GLU A 552 -3.43 -11.93 32.15
N LEU A 553 -2.10 -12.04 32.24
CA LEU A 553 -1.28 -11.47 33.32
C LEU A 553 -0.88 -10.00 33.08
N GLY A 554 -1.42 -9.35 32.05
CA GLY A 554 -1.27 -7.92 31.77
C GLY A 554 -0.15 -7.54 30.81
N ALA A 555 0.39 -8.49 30.02
CA ALA A 555 1.35 -8.16 28.96
C ALA A 555 0.66 -7.32 27.85
N SER A 556 1.31 -6.23 27.46
CA SER A 556 0.93 -5.39 26.32
C SER A 556 1.53 -5.93 25.02
N TYR A 557 1.16 -5.35 23.87
CA TYR A 557 1.73 -5.75 22.58
C TYR A 557 3.28 -5.66 22.55
N PRO A 558 3.92 -4.56 22.99
CA PRO A 558 5.38 -4.49 23.10
C PRO A 558 5.99 -5.62 23.93
N ASP A 559 5.35 -5.99 25.05
CA ASP A 559 5.85 -7.04 25.95
C ASP A 559 5.82 -8.42 25.25
N LEU A 560 4.74 -8.71 24.53
CA LEU A 560 4.58 -9.95 23.76
C LEU A 560 5.56 -10.01 22.57
N ALA A 561 5.74 -8.88 21.87
CA ALA A 561 6.71 -8.77 20.78
C ALA A 561 8.14 -8.98 21.30
N GLN A 562 8.50 -8.37 22.44
CA GLN A 562 9.79 -8.58 23.09
C GLN A 562 10.01 -10.05 23.45
N LEU A 563 9.01 -10.71 24.06
CA LEU A 563 9.10 -12.12 24.42
C LEU A 563 9.41 -12.99 23.19
N LEU A 564 8.73 -12.75 22.07
CA LEU A 564 8.92 -13.51 20.85
C LEU A 564 10.30 -13.26 20.22
N VAL A 565 10.74 -12.00 20.13
CA VAL A 565 12.08 -11.65 19.63
C VAL A 565 13.18 -12.26 20.51
N GLN A 566 12.99 -12.28 21.82
CA GLN A 566 13.91 -12.94 22.75
C GLN A 566 13.94 -14.46 22.53
N ALA A 567 12.78 -15.08 22.29
CA ALA A 567 12.68 -16.50 21.99
C ALA A 567 13.38 -16.88 20.68
N GLU A 568 13.28 -16.06 19.64
CA GLU A 568 14.00 -16.24 18.38
C GLU A 568 15.52 -16.23 18.60
N ARG A 569 16.02 -15.24 19.35
CA ARG A 569 17.45 -15.12 19.69
C ARG A 569 17.97 -16.32 20.47
N GLN A 570 17.16 -16.88 21.36
CA GLN A 570 17.47 -18.08 22.12
C GLN A 570 17.20 -19.38 21.34
N GLN A 571 16.77 -19.30 20.07
CA GLN A 571 16.40 -20.43 19.21
C GLN A 571 15.30 -21.32 19.79
N ASN A 572 14.43 -20.72 20.63
CA ASN A 572 13.30 -21.40 21.23
C ASN A 572 12.06 -21.49 20.33
N LEU A 573 12.13 -21.01 19.09
CA LEU A 573 11.03 -21.03 18.14
C LEU A 573 11.22 -22.09 17.06
N PRO A 574 10.13 -22.69 16.54
CA PRO A 574 10.19 -23.66 15.45
C PRO A 574 10.42 -22.99 14.08
N GLY A 575 10.19 -21.68 13.98
CA GLY A 575 10.23 -20.91 12.74
C GLY A 575 10.79 -19.49 12.96
N GLN A 576 10.95 -18.76 11.86
CA GLN A 576 11.50 -17.40 11.87
C GLN A 576 10.44 -16.35 12.23
N ILE A 577 10.89 -15.19 12.73
CA ILE A 577 10.05 -14.01 12.92
C ILE A 577 10.24 -13.02 11.76
N GLY A 578 9.13 -12.67 11.11
CA GLY A 578 9.05 -11.54 10.19
C GLY A 578 8.53 -10.30 10.92
N ILE A 579 9.32 -9.22 10.95
CA ILE A 579 8.86 -7.91 11.43
C ILE A 579 8.63 -7.00 10.22
N ASP A 580 7.42 -6.47 10.07
CA ASP A 580 7.03 -5.56 8.98
C ASP A 580 7.42 -6.06 7.56
N LYS A 581 7.46 -7.38 7.37
CA LYS A 581 7.69 -8.02 6.06
C LYS A 581 6.45 -7.88 5.19
N LEU A 582 6.27 -6.69 4.64
CA LEU A 582 5.20 -6.33 3.70
C LEU A 582 5.76 -6.30 2.26
N PRO A 583 4.94 -6.62 1.25
CA PRO A 583 5.33 -6.47 -0.14
C PRO A 583 5.55 -4.99 -0.48
N GLU A 584 6.54 -4.70 -1.32
CA GLU A 584 7.00 -3.35 -1.62
C GLU A 584 6.74 -2.96 -3.07
N ALA A 585 6.54 -1.66 -3.31
CA ALA A 585 6.48 -1.07 -4.64
C ALA A 585 7.84 -0.56 -5.10
N GLY A 586 7.98 -0.25 -6.40
CA GLY A 586 9.17 0.39 -6.94
C GLY A 586 10.34 -0.56 -7.25
N ARG A 587 10.09 -1.87 -7.27
CA ARG A 587 11.06 -2.91 -7.66
C ARG A 587 11.18 -3.01 -9.18
N TYR A 588 12.30 -3.54 -9.65
CA TYR A 588 12.53 -3.77 -11.08
C TYR A 588 11.97 -5.12 -11.51
N TYR A 589 11.27 -5.11 -12.64
CA TYR A 589 10.84 -6.28 -13.39
C TYR A 589 11.79 -6.48 -14.57
N GLU A 590 12.32 -7.69 -14.73
CA GLU A 590 13.17 -8.06 -15.85
C GLU A 590 12.30 -8.62 -16.97
N ARG A 591 12.25 -7.93 -18.11
CA ARG A 591 11.50 -8.42 -19.25
C ARG A 591 12.24 -9.59 -19.89
N PRO A 592 11.56 -10.70 -20.17
CA PRO A 592 12.17 -11.79 -20.92
C PRO A 592 12.61 -11.28 -22.30
N ALA A 593 13.80 -11.68 -22.73
CA ALA A 593 14.32 -11.34 -24.05
C ALA A 593 13.37 -11.88 -25.13
N ARG A 594 12.94 -11.01 -26.05
CA ARG A 594 12.04 -11.39 -27.16
C ARG A 594 12.77 -12.18 -28.26
N GLU A 595 14.07 -11.97 -28.37
CA GLU A 595 14.96 -12.62 -29.34
C GLU A 595 16.23 -13.10 -28.64
N LEU A 596 16.86 -14.13 -29.18
CA LEU A 596 18.06 -14.78 -28.61
C LEU A 596 19.25 -13.82 -28.42
N ASP A 597 19.29 -12.71 -29.16
CA ASP A 597 20.40 -11.74 -29.16
C ASP A 597 20.09 -10.42 -28.41
N GLN A 598 18.87 -10.25 -27.87
CA GLN A 598 18.49 -9.04 -27.13
C GLN A 598 18.76 -9.20 -25.63
N LYS A 599 19.42 -8.21 -25.01
CA LYS A 599 19.62 -8.18 -23.56
C LYS A 599 18.26 -7.98 -22.84
N PRO A 600 18.03 -8.65 -21.70
CA PRO A 600 16.83 -8.42 -20.90
C PRO A 600 16.80 -6.96 -20.43
N THR A 601 15.69 -6.27 -20.71
CA THR A 601 15.48 -4.89 -20.28
C THR A 601 14.84 -4.87 -18.89
N LYS A 602 15.32 -4.00 -18.01
CA LYS A 602 14.73 -3.81 -16.67
C LYS A 602 13.74 -2.65 -16.71
N LYS A 603 12.57 -2.82 -16.12
CA LYS A 603 11.58 -1.75 -15.93
C LYS A 603 11.24 -1.63 -14.45
N ARG A 604 11.29 -0.42 -13.91
CA ARG A 604 10.81 -0.16 -12.55
C ARG A 604 9.27 -0.18 -12.53
N ILE A 605 8.69 -1.00 -11.68
CA ILE A 605 7.23 -1.12 -11.54
C ILE A 605 6.76 -0.29 -10.37
N GLY A 606 5.95 0.74 -10.68
CA GLY A 606 5.47 1.69 -9.70
C GLY A 606 6.61 2.44 -9.00
N ARG A 607 6.28 3.04 -7.85
CA ARG A 607 7.18 3.82 -6.98
C ARG A 607 6.66 3.73 -5.56
N GLU A 608 7.46 4.12 -4.57
CA GLU A 608 7.06 4.07 -3.16
C GLU A 608 5.83 4.95 -2.86
N ASN A 609 5.75 6.15 -3.46
CA ASN A 609 4.58 7.04 -3.36
C ASN A 609 3.32 6.51 -4.08
N LEU A 610 3.48 5.55 -4.98
CA LEU A 610 2.39 4.85 -5.67
C LEU A 610 2.00 3.54 -4.97
N ALA A 611 2.65 3.20 -3.85
CA ALA A 611 2.32 1.99 -3.10
C ALA A 611 0.86 2.05 -2.59
N PRO A 612 0.10 0.95 -2.68
CA PRO A 612 -1.22 0.86 -2.08
C PRO A 612 -1.18 1.14 -0.56
N ASN A 613 -2.19 1.86 -0.07
CA ASN A 613 -2.23 2.47 1.26
C ASN A 613 -2.03 1.48 2.41
N HIS A 614 -2.52 0.25 2.23
CA HIS A 614 -2.48 -0.80 3.24
C HIS A 614 -1.14 -1.57 3.28
N TYR A 615 -0.22 -1.25 2.35
CA TYR A 615 1.15 -1.75 2.24
C TYR A 615 2.23 -0.65 2.34
N THR A 616 1.85 0.62 2.51
CA THR A 616 2.81 1.74 2.57
C THR A 616 3.78 1.59 3.74
N LYS A 617 5.08 1.77 3.48
CA LYS A 617 6.09 1.88 4.53
C LYS A 617 6.18 3.33 5.03
N GLY A 618 5.69 3.61 6.25
CA GLY A 618 5.95 4.88 6.95
C GLY A 618 7.38 4.99 7.50
N GLY A 619 8.36 5.18 6.63
CA GLY A 619 9.75 5.43 7.02
C GLY A 619 10.65 5.88 5.88
N GLY A 620 10.08 6.64 4.92
CA GLY A 620 10.92 7.37 3.97
C GLY A 620 11.75 8.40 4.73
N SER A 621 12.81 8.92 4.12
CA SER A 621 13.47 10.11 4.67
C SER A 621 12.42 11.21 4.94
N GLU A 622 12.60 12.06 5.97
CA GLU A 622 11.66 13.17 6.25
C GLU A 622 11.39 14.02 4.98
N GLU A 623 12.37 14.08 4.07
CA GLU A 623 12.25 14.72 2.75
C GLU A 623 11.34 13.97 1.76
N GLU A 624 11.33 12.64 1.76
CA GLU A 624 10.43 11.85 0.90
C GLU A 624 8.98 11.85 1.39
N GLU A 625 8.77 11.86 2.71
CA GLU A 625 7.42 11.91 3.30
C GLU A 625 6.73 13.27 3.08
N LEU A 626 7.52 14.33 2.86
CA LEU A 626 7.03 15.69 2.57
C LEU A 626 6.82 15.96 1.07
N LYS A 627 7.30 15.08 0.18
CA LYS A 627 7.06 15.24 -1.27
C LYS A 627 5.58 15.02 -1.61
N PRO A 628 5.00 15.79 -2.55
CA PRO A 628 3.64 15.53 -3.00
C PRO A 628 3.55 14.11 -3.57
N LEU A 629 2.62 13.30 -3.04
CA LEU A 629 2.47 11.89 -3.42
C LEU A 629 2.32 11.66 -4.93
N LEU A 630 1.90 12.67 -5.70
CA LEU A 630 1.70 12.60 -7.15
C LEU A 630 2.26 13.83 -7.87
N ALA A 631 3.45 14.30 -7.47
CA ALA A 631 4.14 15.37 -8.20
C ALA A 631 4.42 14.95 -9.67
N PRO A 632 4.31 15.87 -10.65
CA PRO A 632 4.68 15.59 -12.03
C PRO A 632 6.17 15.22 -12.11
N THR A 633 6.46 14.13 -12.81
CA THR A 633 7.80 13.54 -12.90
C THR A 633 8.72 14.42 -13.76
N LEU A 634 9.87 14.82 -13.22
CA LEU A 634 11.04 15.11 -14.05
C LEU A 634 11.65 13.76 -14.46
N PRO A 635 12.14 13.59 -15.70
CA PRO A 635 12.86 12.38 -16.08
C PRO A 635 14.10 12.25 -15.19
N GLU A 636 14.15 11.19 -14.39
CA GLU A 636 15.39 10.74 -13.76
C GLU A 636 16.25 10.19 -14.90
N GLU A 637 17.38 10.85 -15.20
CA GLU A 637 18.35 10.33 -16.15
C GLU A 637 18.76 8.92 -15.69
N GLU A 638 18.60 7.94 -16.58
CA GLU A 638 19.11 6.59 -16.35
C GLU A 638 20.63 6.69 -16.19
N SER A 639 21.11 6.74 -14.95
CA SER A 639 22.53 6.58 -14.66
C SER A 639 22.89 5.13 -14.98
N VAL A 640 23.42 4.93 -16.17
CA VAL A 640 24.12 3.71 -16.54
C VAL A 640 25.31 3.58 -15.59
N GLU A 641 25.19 2.73 -14.58
CA GLU A 641 26.36 2.28 -13.80
C GLU A 641 27.27 1.52 -14.77
N GLU A 642 28.38 2.15 -15.15
CA GLU A 642 29.46 1.44 -15.85
C GLU A 642 29.96 0.30 -14.94
N PRO A 643 30.14 -0.91 -15.49
CA PRO A 643 30.60 -2.03 -14.68
C PRO A 643 32.02 -1.77 -14.20
N VAL A 644 32.20 -1.86 -12.89
CA VAL A 644 33.52 -1.90 -12.24
C VAL A 644 34.25 -3.15 -12.77
N GLU A 645 35.30 -2.95 -13.57
CA GLU A 645 36.22 -4.01 -13.96
C GLU A 645 36.86 -4.61 -12.69
N GLU A 646 36.59 -5.88 -12.43
CA GLU A 646 37.37 -6.68 -11.48
C GLU A 646 38.81 -6.79 -12.00
N PRO A 647 39.84 -6.54 -11.17
CA PRO A 647 41.22 -6.63 -11.62
C PRO A 647 41.57 -8.10 -11.88
N ALA A 648 41.94 -8.39 -13.12
CA ALA A 648 42.38 -9.70 -13.57
C ALA A 648 43.55 -10.24 -12.73
N GLU A 649 43.42 -11.49 -12.28
CA GLU A 649 44.47 -12.29 -11.67
C GLU A 649 45.62 -12.49 -12.66
N ALA A 650 46.82 -12.03 -12.31
CA ALA A 650 48.03 -12.27 -13.07
C ALA A 650 48.76 -13.52 -12.54
N GLU A 651 48.90 -14.54 -13.38
CA GLU A 651 49.80 -15.68 -13.14
C GLU A 651 51.29 -15.25 -13.15
N PRO A 652 52.18 -15.96 -12.43
CA PRO A 652 53.53 -15.48 -12.15
C PRO A 652 54.53 -15.92 -13.23
N ASN A 653 55.42 -15.01 -13.65
CA ASN A 653 56.60 -15.35 -14.44
C ASN A 653 57.85 -15.41 -13.52
N PRO A 654 58.74 -16.42 -13.66
CA PRO A 654 59.89 -16.63 -12.78
C PRO A 654 61.17 -15.96 -13.32
N GLN A 655 62.21 -15.94 -12.47
CA GLN A 655 63.55 -15.31 -12.63
C GLN A 655 63.57 -13.90 -12.00
N GLU A 656 64.43 -13.55 -11.03
CA GLU A 656 65.87 -13.82 -10.94
C GLU A 656 66.36 -13.63 -9.49
N GLU A 657 67.39 -14.38 -9.13
CA GLU A 657 68.11 -14.34 -7.86
C GLU A 657 68.89 -13.02 -7.69
N THR A 658 69.00 -12.48 -6.47
CA THR A 658 70.29 -12.16 -5.82
C THR A 658 70.13 -11.56 -4.40
N ALA A 659 70.65 -12.37 -3.47
CA ALA A 659 71.08 -12.21 -2.08
C ALA A 659 71.31 -10.83 -1.39
N LYS A 660 71.14 -10.88 -0.05
CA LYS A 660 71.70 -10.06 1.08
C LYS A 660 70.89 -8.79 1.43
N SER A 661 70.52 -8.45 2.68
CA SER A 661 71.02 -8.79 4.03
C SER A 661 70.07 -8.30 5.15
N ALA A 662 69.95 -9.10 6.21
CA ALA A 662 69.89 -8.76 7.65
C ALA A 662 68.82 -7.81 8.28
N LYS A 663 67.94 -8.45 9.08
CA LYS A 663 67.39 -8.12 10.43
C LYS A 663 67.67 -6.74 11.08
N TRP A 664 66.61 -6.12 11.63
CA TRP A 664 66.46 -5.75 13.07
C TRP A 664 64.98 -5.37 13.40
N LYS A 665 64.44 -5.78 14.57
CA LYS A 665 63.15 -5.30 15.16
C LYS A 665 63.34 -4.05 16.10
N PRO A 666 62.48 -3.72 17.09
CA PRO A 666 61.75 -2.45 17.15
C PRO A 666 62.23 -1.50 18.27
N MET A 667 61.71 -0.27 18.34
CA MET A 667 61.96 0.61 19.51
C MET A 667 60.74 1.44 19.94
N LYS A 668 60.55 1.50 21.27
CA LYS A 668 59.57 2.27 22.03
C LYS A 668 60.14 3.65 22.43
N SER A 669 59.23 4.62 22.51
CA SER A 669 59.04 5.69 23.53
C SER A 669 60.13 6.74 23.78
N LEU A 670 59.71 8.02 23.89
CA LEU A 670 59.67 8.84 25.13
C LEU A 670 59.70 10.36 24.85
N ARG A 671 58.72 11.15 25.34
CA ARG A 671 58.84 12.11 26.49
C ARG A 671 57.82 13.28 26.45
N ASN A 672 57.38 13.61 27.67
CA ASN A 672 56.41 14.62 28.12
C ASN A 672 56.94 16.06 28.07
N ALA A 673 56.02 17.05 28.10
CA ALA A 673 55.95 18.08 29.14
C ALA A 673 54.58 18.81 29.09
N ALA A 674 54.04 19.11 30.27
CA ALA A 674 52.76 19.77 30.52
C ALA A 674 52.97 21.24 30.94
N ASP A 675 51.98 22.12 30.74
CA ASP A 675 51.41 22.92 31.83
C ASP A 675 50.11 23.67 31.47
N LYS A 676 49.31 23.92 32.50
CA LYS A 676 47.90 24.38 32.55
C LYS A 676 47.73 25.91 32.48
N LEU A 677 46.54 26.39 32.07
CA LEU A 677 45.70 27.40 32.76
C LEU A 677 44.34 27.59 32.03
N VAL A 678 43.25 27.80 32.80
CA VAL A 678 41.83 27.92 32.36
C VAL A 678 41.35 29.39 32.52
N PRO A 679 40.07 29.77 32.25
CA PRO A 679 39.61 30.73 31.21
C PRO A 679 39.19 32.11 31.79
N GLN A 680 38.77 33.08 30.95
CA GLN A 680 37.65 34.01 31.27
C GLN A 680 37.22 34.94 30.10
N THR A 681 35.89 34.94 29.86
CA THR A 681 34.96 36.03 29.51
C THR A 681 34.92 36.75 28.15
N HIS A 682 33.68 36.69 27.60
CA HIS A 682 32.86 37.74 26.96
C HIS A 682 33.23 38.29 25.57
N GLY A 683 32.23 38.24 24.67
CA GLY A 683 32.12 39.14 23.52
C GLY A 683 31.74 38.43 22.22
N GLU A 684 30.46 38.56 21.83
CA GLU A 684 29.90 38.56 20.47
C GLU A 684 30.62 37.75 19.36
N LEU A 685 29.97 36.68 18.90
CA LEU A 685 30.26 36.07 17.59
C LEU A 685 29.28 36.63 16.56
N VAL A 686 29.83 37.50 15.71
CA VAL A 686 29.24 38.02 14.47
C VAL A 686 29.08 36.87 13.48
N TYR A 687 27.88 36.70 12.91
CA TYR A 687 27.65 35.76 11.81
C TYR A 687 28.29 36.29 10.52
N PRO A 688 29.09 35.51 9.77
CA PRO A 688 29.55 35.91 8.45
C PRO A 688 28.40 35.80 7.44
N GLU A 689 28.10 36.91 6.77
CA GLU A 689 27.22 36.98 5.60
C GLU A 689 27.74 36.04 4.49
N ILE A 690 26.92 35.08 4.09
CA ILE A 690 27.15 34.28 2.89
C ILE A 690 26.69 35.11 1.70
N ARG A 691 27.64 35.43 0.83
CA ARG A 691 27.40 36.01 -0.50
C ARG A 691 26.77 34.95 -1.41
N GLU A 692 25.71 35.35 -2.08
CA GLU A 692 25.15 34.66 -3.25
C GLU A 692 26.17 34.65 -4.39
N GLU A 693 26.51 33.45 -4.88
CA GLU A 693 26.78 33.16 -6.29
C GLU A 693 26.20 31.78 -6.64
#